data_AF-A0A1W6UUB6-F1
#
_entry.id   AF-A0A1W6UUB6-F1
#
_cell.length_a   1.000
_cell.length_b   1.000
_cell.length_c   1.000
_cell.angle_alpha   90.00
_cell.angle_beta   90.00
_cell.angle_gamma   90.00
#
_symmetry.space_group_name_H-M   'P 1'
#
loop_
_entity.id
_entity.type
_entity.pdbx_description
1 polymer ?
#
loop_
_entity_poly.entity_id
_entity_poly.type
_entity_poly.pdbx_seq_one_letter_code
_entity_poly.pdbx_strand_id
1 'polypeptide(L)'
;MFTKSHLALVIGAVLATPAVAEVQTDEHVVVEGREFGYKADTNSTAMRMEMTQLETPGQVAVIDETVIDEQRASTLGEVLRNDASVSAGGTSRNRERFSLRGFELSSSDGFLRDGRQHWSHYRQPIELLERVEVLKGPSGLLYGKSEPGGLVNMVSKKPTTQTQASLSQDLGSNDHSRTVLDVSGALNDAETLRARAIFAKESYGSWRRYGDGTEPKTDRTVAGLVVEYDITDNFMVSAHYDRTKDDGSVDSGAYIVDGKAVRGDKYIWDAQWSEIDNEVENYGVDINAQVTDNVNVKAGYNRQDFKRFDVESYPKFDQYEELNTIKHRGNDRSDNWVFDTAYIDVTTDFTLFGTENTLLVGANYLDYSYDRFMAFHNEASIAPGETVPKPSYSSSRKSPTAEYDTWGIYAQNMMTINDYWQVLAGVRYDEKRDDELTENQVSPKLGVIFHPSTNGSVYVQYSESFMPQGEVSNGSRTYINEGEKLDAERGISYEIGTKWELFDQRLFVSGAVFDITLENISLDVESGKDAGGNLLHKKTQGGEQVHKGAELMAQGFVTPELSLTASAMYLDAELKKAERYEGNRPVDVPEFSASLWSSYKVQDNTNLNLGLIYEGDRYGDAKNTFKKDGYARVDMGVSYKHKYDENLDIIARFNVENLFDTDYFAGGGSTNGEQKGASGVVVGEGRNYMATIQFKY
;
A
#
# COMPACT_ATOMS: atom_id res chain seq x y z
N MET A 1 66.57 -72.11 -25.24
CA MET A 1 65.79 -71.68 -24.06
C MET A 1 65.92 -70.16 -23.99
N PHE A 2 64.91 -69.40 -24.43
CA PHE A 2 63.83 -68.83 -23.59
C PHE A 2 64.44 -68.02 -22.42
N THR A 3 64.17 -66.72 -22.22
CA THR A 3 62.96 -65.92 -22.48
C THR A 3 63.24 -64.45 -22.10
N LYS A 4 62.57 -63.52 -22.80
CA LYS A 4 61.90 -62.28 -22.34
C LYS A 4 62.67 -61.37 -21.35
N SER A 5 62.80 -60.06 -21.60
CA SER A 5 61.66 -59.15 -21.63
C SER A 5 62.08 -57.77 -22.14
N HIS A 6 61.60 -57.40 -23.33
CA HIS A 6 61.37 -56.01 -23.73
C HIS A 6 60.00 -55.60 -23.20
N LEU A 7 59.92 -55.16 -21.95
CA LEU A 7 58.73 -54.48 -21.42
C LEU A 7 59.05 -53.66 -20.16
N ALA A 8 60.10 -52.85 -20.21
CA ALA A 8 60.42 -51.90 -19.12
C ALA A 8 60.80 -50.50 -19.61
N LEU A 9 60.79 -50.25 -20.93
CA LEU A 9 61.29 -48.98 -21.52
C LEU A 9 60.19 -48.13 -22.16
N VAL A 10 58.91 -48.42 -21.86
CA VAL A 10 57.74 -47.61 -22.29
C VAL A 10 56.90 -47.11 -21.10
N ILE A 11 57.33 -47.38 -19.85
CA ILE A 11 56.70 -46.83 -18.62
C ILE A 11 57.53 -45.64 -18.05
N GLY A 12 58.52 -45.16 -18.80
CA GLY A 12 59.33 -43.99 -18.42
C GLY A 12 58.79 -42.64 -18.89
N ALA A 13 57.62 -42.59 -19.54
CA ALA A 13 57.11 -41.39 -20.22
C ALA A 13 55.66 -40.96 -19.86
N VAL A 14 55.05 -41.51 -18.79
CA VAL A 14 53.67 -41.13 -18.38
C VAL A 14 53.56 -40.82 -16.87
N LEU A 15 54.68 -40.63 -16.16
CA LEU A 15 54.67 -40.22 -14.74
C LEU A 15 55.33 -38.86 -14.48
N ALA A 16 55.23 -37.95 -15.45
CA ALA A 16 55.34 -36.52 -15.18
C ALA A 16 53.93 -35.96 -15.00
N THR A 17 53.34 -36.19 -13.82
CA THR A 17 52.24 -35.35 -13.36
C THR A 17 52.77 -33.91 -13.32
N PRO A 18 52.06 -32.91 -13.87
CA PRO A 18 52.33 -31.55 -13.48
C PRO A 18 52.10 -31.50 -11.97
N ALA A 19 53.09 -31.03 -11.22
CA ALA A 19 52.84 -30.53 -9.88
C ALA A 19 51.90 -29.33 -10.05
N VAL A 20 50.60 -29.60 -9.99
CA VAL A 20 49.62 -28.56 -9.72
C VAL A 20 49.94 -28.16 -8.29
N ALA A 21 50.64 -27.03 -8.15
CA ALA A 21 50.63 -26.32 -6.89
C ALA A 21 49.16 -26.05 -6.60
N GLU A 22 48.61 -26.72 -5.58
CA GLU A 22 47.43 -26.23 -4.88
C GLU A 22 47.85 -24.87 -4.33
N VAL A 23 47.61 -23.84 -5.12
CA VAL A 23 47.46 -22.50 -4.57
C VAL A 23 46.20 -22.61 -3.75
N GLN A 24 46.36 -22.79 -2.43
CA GLN A 24 45.37 -22.31 -1.48
C GLN A 24 45.25 -20.81 -1.74
N THR A 25 44.39 -20.44 -2.68
CA THR A 25 43.71 -19.17 -2.59
C THR A 25 42.85 -19.32 -1.36
N ASP A 26 43.31 -18.76 -0.24
CA ASP A 26 42.37 -18.19 0.72
C ASP A 26 41.54 -17.20 -0.11
N GLU A 27 40.48 -17.69 -0.76
CA GLU A 27 39.38 -16.87 -1.22
C GLU A 27 38.72 -16.40 0.06
N HIS A 28 39.36 -15.39 0.65
CA HIS A 28 38.77 -14.56 1.65
C HIS A 28 37.68 -13.79 0.91
N VAL A 29 36.49 -14.41 0.81
CA VAL A 29 35.28 -13.72 0.39
C VAL A 29 35.01 -12.71 1.49
N VAL A 30 35.54 -11.51 1.31
CA VAL A 30 35.10 -10.36 2.08
C VAL A 30 33.70 -10.06 1.57
N VAL A 31 32.69 -10.55 2.29
CA VAL A 31 31.33 -10.06 2.14
C VAL A 31 31.32 -8.65 2.71
N GLU A 32 31.66 -7.65 1.90
CA GLU A 32 31.36 -6.26 2.21
C GLU A 32 29.85 -6.09 2.09
N GLY A 33 29.15 -6.11 3.22
CA GLY A 33 27.78 -5.63 3.28
C GLY A 33 27.76 -4.16 2.87
N ARG A 34 27.22 -3.86 1.68
CA ARG A 34 26.99 -2.49 1.25
C ARG A 34 25.70 -2.00 1.88
N GLU A 35 25.78 -0.92 2.66
CA GLU A 35 24.61 -0.17 3.08
C GLU A 35 24.12 0.62 1.85
N PHE A 36 23.04 0.18 1.21
CA PHE A 36 22.49 0.81 0.00
C PHE A 36 21.62 2.04 0.29
N GLY A 37 21.51 2.44 1.56
CA GLY A 37 20.70 3.58 1.99
C GLY A 37 19.24 3.27 1.75
N TYR A 38 18.56 4.08 0.93
CA TYR A 38 17.14 3.89 0.60
C TYR A 38 16.88 3.04 -0.65
N LYS A 39 17.92 2.52 -1.31
CA LYS A 39 17.76 1.73 -2.55
C LYS A 39 17.44 0.27 -2.19
N ALA A 40 16.39 -0.27 -2.81
CA ALA A 40 16.11 -1.71 -2.84
C ALA A 40 16.57 -2.32 -4.16
N ASP A 41 17.36 -3.40 -4.11
CA ASP A 41 17.93 -4.05 -5.30
C ASP A 41 16.91 -4.97 -6.01
N THR A 42 16.02 -5.60 -5.25
CA THR A 42 14.99 -6.52 -5.74
C THR A 42 13.59 -6.05 -5.32
N ASN A 43 12.58 -6.56 -6.02
CA ASN A 43 11.19 -6.46 -5.58
C ASN A 43 10.51 -7.82 -5.79
N SER A 44 9.64 -8.21 -4.86
CA SER A 44 8.86 -9.44 -5.00
C SER A 44 7.47 -9.19 -5.55
N THR A 45 6.95 -7.96 -5.45
CA THR A 45 5.54 -7.67 -5.79
C THR A 45 5.29 -7.60 -7.29
N ALA A 46 6.18 -7.00 -8.09
CA ALA A 46 5.85 -6.78 -9.50
C ALA A 46 5.85 -8.07 -10.34
N MET A 47 6.55 -9.09 -9.86
CA MET A 47 6.80 -10.32 -10.59
C MET A 47 6.42 -11.59 -9.81
N ARG A 48 6.29 -11.58 -8.47
CA ARG A 48 6.14 -12.81 -7.65
C ARG A 48 7.25 -13.87 -7.86
N MET A 49 8.35 -13.46 -8.49
CA MET A 49 9.59 -14.19 -8.69
C MET A 49 10.72 -13.18 -8.43
N GLU A 50 11.86 -13.66 -7.94
CA GLU A 50 12.98 -12.77 -7.62
C GLU A 50 13.59 -12.19 -8.90
N MET A 51 13.45 -10.89 -9.08
CA MET A 51 14.02 -10.14 -10.20
C MET A 51 14.59 -8.82 -9.70
N THR A 52 15.64 -8.34 -10.34
CA THR A 52 16.17 -7.01 -10.05
C THR A 52 15.20 -5.92 -10.54
N GLN A 53 15.36 -4.71 -10.01
CA GLN A 53 14.60 -3.56 -10.51
C GLN A 53 14.81 -3.31 -12.01
N LEU A 54 16.03 -3.52 -12.54
CA LEU A 54 16.37 -3.30 -13.94
C LEU A 54 15.70 -4.32 -14.90
N GLU A 55 15.46 -5.54 -14.44
CA GLU A 55 14.86 -6.64 -15.21
C GLU A 55 13.34 -6.77 -15.02
N THR A 56 12.75 -5.87 -14.22
CA THR A 56 11.31 -5.81 -14.00
C THR A 56 10.69 -4.79 -14.95
N PRO A 57 9.73 -5.15 -15.83
CA PRO A 57 8.98 -4.16 -16.58
C PRO A 57 7.91 -3.52 -15.68
N GLY A 58 7.78 -2.19 -15.75
CA GLY A 58 6.87 -1.40 -14.93
C GLY A 58 7.56 -0.67 -13.77
N GLN A 59 6.86 0.30 -13.18
CA GLN A 59 7.37 1.11 -12.07
C GLN A 59 6.96 0.53 -10.72
N VAL A 60 7.95 0.42 -9.83
CA VAL A 60 7.78 -0.02 -8.44
C VAL A 60 8.56 0.93 -7.56
N ALA A 61 7.88 1.59 -6.63
CA ALA A 61 8.57 2.32 -5.57
C ALA A 61 8.69 1.41 -4.35
N VAL A 62 9.88 1.38 -3.72
CA VAL A 62 10.10 0.69 -2.46
C VAL A 62 10.40 1.73 -1.40
N ILE A 63 9.69 1.68 -0.28
CA ILE A 63 9.88 2.57 0.86
C ILE A 63 10.30 1.69 2.04
N ASP A 64 11.60 1.70 2.31
CA ASP A 64 12.27 0.84 3.28
C ASP A 64 12.06 1.29 4.74
N GLU A 65 12.25 0.36 5.70
CA GLU A 65 12.23 0.60 7.14
C GLU A 65 13.06 1.81 7.54
N THR A 66 14.20 2.04 6.89
CA THR A 66 15.07 3.19 7.18
C THR A 66 14.33 4.53 7.02
N VAL A 67 13.53 4.68 5.95
CA VAL A 67 12.75 5.91 5.72
C VAL A 67 11.63 6.02 6.77
N ILE A 68 10.95 4.90 7.03
CA ILE A 68 9.85 4.80 8.02
C ILE A 68 10.36 5.21 9.42
N ASP A 69 11.52 4.71 9.81
CA ASP A 69 12.15 4.96 11.11
C ASP A 69 12.74 6.37 11.24
N GLU A 70 13.29 6.95 10.17
CA GLU A 70 13.80 8.33 10.22
C GLU A 70 12.67 9.36 10.26
N GLN A 71 11.56 9.10 9.57
CA GLN A 71 10.37 9.94 9.61
C GLN A 71 9.54 9.74 10.88
N ARG A 72 9.81 8.67 11.63
CA ARG A 72 8.95 8.19 12.74
C ARG A 72 7.51 8.02 12.31
N ALA A 73 7.30 7.56 11.08
CA ALA A 73 5.97 7.31 10.55
C ALA A 73 5.18 6.41 11.52
N SER A 74 3.91 6.71 11.64
CA SER A 74 2.90 6.15 12.54
C SER A 74 1.66 5.67 11.77
N THR A 75 1.47 6.11 10.52
CA THR A 75 0.40 5.67 9.63
C THR A 75 0.92 5.21 8.28
N LEU A 76 0.10 4.48 7.51
CA LEU A 76 0.45 4.11 6.14
C LEU A 76 0.51 5.35 5.24
N GLY A 77 -0.34 6.35 5.48
CA GLY A 77 -0.31 7.61 4.73
C GLY A 77 0.99 8.39 4.92
N GLU A 78 1.57 8.38 6.11
CA GLU A 78 2.88 8.98 6.35
C GLU A 78 4.00 8.28 5.57
N VAL A 79 3.91 6.96 5.41
CA VAL A 79 4.85 6.21 4.57
C VAL A 79 4.64 6.54 3.10
N LEU A 80 3.39 6.44 2.60
CA LEU A 80 3.05 6.61 1.20
C LEU A 80 3.23 8.03 0.66
N ARG A 81 3.27 9.06 1.53
CA ARG A 81 3.57 10.45 1.12
C ARG A 81 4.94 10.61 0.42
N ASN A 82 5.83 9.63 0.58
CA ASN A 82 7.11 9.58 -0.09
C ASN A 82 7.00 9.23 -1.60
N ASP A 83 5.84 8.82 -2.09
CA ASP A 83 5.59 8.60 -3.52
C ASP A 83 4.54 9.56 -4.08
N ALA A 84 4.97 10.46 -4.97
CA ALA A 84 4.12 11.46 -5.62
C ALA A 84 3.01 10.88 -6.51
N SER A 85 3.07 9.59 -6.87
CA SER A 85 1.94 8.95 -7.57
C SER A 85 0.78 8.55 -6.66
N VAL A 86 0.97 8.62 -5.34
CA VAL A 86 -0.06 8.41 -4.34
C VAL A 86 -0.57 9.77 -3.85
N SER A 87 -1.89 9.91 -3.79
CA SER A 87 -2.56 11.09 -3.24
C SER A 87 -3.47 10.69 -2.09
N ALA A 88 -3.50 11.50 -1.04
CA ALA A 88 -4.34 11.27 0.12
C ALA A 88 -5.78 11.75 -0.13
N GLY A 89 -6.75 10.92 0.30
CA GLY A 89 -8.17 11.21 0.28
C GLY A 89 -8.72 11.55 1.66
N GLY A 90 -9.98 11.17 1.91
CA GLY A 90 -10.60 11.32 3.24
C GLY A 90 -10.04 10.35 4.29
N THR A 91 -10.06 10.76 5.56
CA THR A 91 -9.57 9.99 6.72
C THR A 91 -10.69 9.52 7.68
N SER A 92 -11.95 9.67 7.25
CA SER A 92 -13.13 9.28 8.04
C SER A 92 -13.07 7.81 8.48
N ARG A 93 -13.63 7.49 9.66
CA ARG A 93 -13.71 6.13 10.21
C ARG A 93 -12.35 5.48 10.54
N ASN A 94 -11.39 6.29 11.00
CA ASN A 94 -10.06 5.85 11.40
C ASN A 94 -9.38 4.97 10.34
N ARG A 95 -9.50 5.40 9.07
CA ARG A 95 -8.94 4.75 7.90
C ARG A 95 -8.53 5.83 6.90
N GLU A 96 -7.33 5.69 6.37
CA GLU A 96 -6.81 6.53 5.30
C GLU A 96 -7.27 5.98 3.94
N ARG A 97 -7.64 6.88 3.03
CA ARG A 97 -7.93 6.54 1.63
C ARG A 97 -6.85 7.13 0.75
N PHE A 98 -6.52 6.41 -0.30
CA PHE A 98 -5.44 6.77 -1.20
C PHE A 98 -5.90 6.60 -2.64
N SER A 99 -5.38 7.41 -3.53
CA SER A 99 -5.49 7.19 -4.97
C SER A 99 -4.10 7.01 -5.57
N LEU A 100 -3.92 5.99 -6.40
CA LEU A 100 -2.68 5.70 -7.11
C LEU A 100 -2.85 6.01 -8.58
N ARG A 101 -1.99 6.86 -9.13
CA ARG A 101 -2.12 7.44 -10.49
C ARG A 101 -3.53 8.01 -10.75
N GLY A 102 -4.19 8.49 -9.70
CA GLY A 102 -5.52 9.10 -9.72
C GLY A 102 -6.71 8.14 -9.64
N PHE A 103 -6.50 6.83 -9.56
CA PHE A 103 -7.56 5.85 -9.28
C PHE A 103 -7.58 5.52 -7.79
N GLU A 104 -8.75 5.57 -7.14
CA GLU A 104 -8.88 5.26 -5.70
C GLU A 104 -8.48 3.80 -5.43
N LEU A 105 -7.66 3.56 -4.42
CA LEU A 105 -7.32 2.23 -3.95
C LEU A 105 -8.44 1.70 -3.04
N SER A 106 -9.17 0.71 -3.55
CA SER A 106 -10.18 0.01 -2.76
C SER A 106 -9.54 -0.82 -1.63
N SER A 107 -10.24 -0.91 -0.49
CA SER A 107 -9.74 -1.62 0.69
C SER A 107 -9.61 -3.13 0.50
N SER A 108 -10.26 -3.70 -0.51
CA SER A 108 -10.31 -5.16 -0.71
C SER A 108 -9.17 -5.73 -1.54
N ASP A 109 -8.63 -4.91 -2.42
CA ASP A 109 -7.86 -5.32 -3.59
C ASP A 109 -6.78 -4.32 -3.98
N GLY A 110 -6.81 -3.10 -3.43
CA GLY A 110 -5.73 -2.13 -3.57
C GLY A 110 -4.54 -2.37 -2.63
N PHE A 111 -4.66 -3.30 -1.68
CA PHE A 111 -3.66 -3.55 -0.64
C PHE A 111 -3.33 -5.03 -0.49
N LEU A 112 -2.04 -5.31 -0.34
CA LEU A 112 -1.52 -6.64 -0.07
C LEU A 112 -0.74 -6.66 1.24
N ARG A 113 -0.71 -7.83 1.89
CA ARG A 113 0.18 -8.16 3.01
C ARG A 113 1.00 -9.38 2.61
N ASP A 114 2.30 -9.19 2.47
CA ASP A 114 3.23 -10.22 1.96
C ASP A 114 2.75 -10.86 0.64
N GLY A 115 2.23 -10.05 -0.29
CA GLY A 115 1.76 -10.51 -1.59
C GLY A 115 0.37 -11.16 -1.62
N ARG A 116 -0.37 -11.17 -0.49
CA ARG A 116 -1.75 -11.66 -0.39
C ARG A 116 -2.73 -10.50 -0.26
N GLN A 117 -3.92 -10.60 -0.84
CA GLN A 117 -4.97 -9.59 -0.63
C GLN A 117 -5.24 -9.39 0.86
N HIS A 118 -5.37 -8.13 1.26
CA HIS A 118 -5.51 -7.75 2.65
C HIS A 118 -6.59 -6.69 2.81
N TRP A 119 -7.54 -6.91 3.71
CA TRP A 119 -8.61 -5.95 3.94
C TRP A 119 -8.11 -4.76 4.75
N SER A 120 -7.78 -3.67 4.05
CA SER A 120 -7.09 -2.52 4.64
C SER A 120 -8.01 -1.51 5.34
N HIS A 121 -9.25 -1.89 5.69
CA HIS A 121 -10.28 -0.94 6.10
C HIS A 121 -10.11 -0.37 7.53
N TYR A 122 -8.88 -0.34 8.05
CA TYR A 122 -8.47 0.11 9.38
C TYR A 122 -7.06 0.73 9.32
N ARG A 123 -6.60 1.36 10.41
CA ARG A 123 -5.22 1.87 10.51
C ARG A 123 -4.18 0.74 10.50
N GLN A 124 -3.34 0.72 9.48
CA GLN A 124 -2.40 -0.38 9.22
C GLN A 124 -1.24 -0.44 10.25
N PRO A 125 -0.82 -1.65 10.68
CA PRO A 125 0.28 -1.84 11.62
C PRO A 125 1.65 -1.76 10.95
N ILE A 126 2.10 -0.52 10.72
CA ILE A 126 3.39 -0.24 10.11
C ILE A 126 4.58 -0.67 10.98
N GLU A 127 4.40 -0.82 12.29
CA GLU A 127 5.45 -1.29 13.21
C GLU A 127 5.89 -2.72 12.90
N LEU A 128 5.02 -3.49 12.22
CA LEU A 128 5.27 -4.85 11.79
C LEU A 128 5.91 -4.93 10.39
N LEU A 129 6.12 -3.79 9.73
CA LEU A 129 6.58 -3.72 8.34
C LEU A 129 8.08 -3.50 8.24
N GLU A 130 8.68 -4.20 7.29
CA GLU A 130 10.06 -3.99 6.85
C GLU A 130 10.08 -2.96 5.71
N ARG A 131 9.09 -2.99 4.82
CA ARG A 131 8.97 -2.04 3.72
C ARG A 131 7.56 -1.99 3.17
N VAL A 132 7.28 -0.93 2.42
CA VAL A 132 6.07 -0.75 1.62
C VAL A 132 6.47 -0.65 0.16
N GLU A 133 5.87 -1.50 -0.68
CA GLU A 133 6.09 -1.53 -2.13
C GLU A 133 4.85 -0.98 -2.85
N VAL A 134 5.03 0.03 -3.70
CA VAL A 134 3.95 0.62 -4.51
C VAL A 134 4.12 0.13 -5.95
N LEU A 135 3.26 -0.80 -6.38
CA LEU A 135 3.23 -1.32 -7.74
C LEU A 135 2.30 -0.47 -8.59
N LYS A 136 2.83 0.17 -9.62
CA LYS A 136 2.10 1.17 -10.40
C LYS A 136 1.53 0.59 -11.69
N GLY A 137 0.28 0.94 -11.96
CA GLY A 137 -0.49 0.47 -13.11
C GLY A 137 -1.18 -0.89 -12.90
N PRO A 138 -1.99 -1.32 -13.89
CA PRO A 138 -2.82 -2.51 -13.78
C PRO A 138 -2.01 -3.77 -13.46
N SER A 139 -2.46 -4.49 -12.43
CA SER A 139 -1.74 -5.62 -11.83
C SER A 139 -2.57 -6.92 -11.86
N GLY A 140 -3.54 -6.99 -12.77
CA GLY A 140 -4.51 -8.08 -12.84
C GLY A 140 -3.88 -9.45 -13.03
N LEU A 141 -2.81 -9.57 -13.83
CA LEU A 141 -2.11 -10.84 -14.08
C LEU A 141 -1.67 -11.58 -12.81
N LEU A 142 -1.18 -10.89 -11.78
CA LEU A 142 -0.55 -11.55 -10.62
C LEU A 142 -1.44 -11.57 -9.38
N TYR A 143 -2.43 -10.68 -9.33
CA TYR A 143 -3.24 -10.43 -8.14
C TYR A 143 -4.75 -10.50 -8.38
N GLY A 144 -5.19 -10.71 -9.63
CA GLY A 144 -6.59 -10.82 -9.99
C GLY A 144 -7.30 -9.46 -9.92
N LYS A 145 -8.49 -9.44 -9.31
CA LYS A 145 -9.28 -8.22 -9.10
C LYS A 145 -8.39 -7.11 -8.52
N SER A 146 -8.28 -6.00 -9.23
CA SER A 146 -7.42 -4.87 -8.85
C SER A 146 -7.82 -3.58 -9.57
N GLU A 147 -7.52 -2.45 -8.93
CA GLU A 147 -7.76 -1.12 -9.49
C GLU A 147 -6.74 -0.80 -10.61
N PRO A 148 -7.10 0.00 -11.63
CA PRO A 148 -6.20 0.34 -12.74
C PRO A 148 -4.95 1.12 -12.33
N GLY A 149 -5.01 1.83 -11.20
CA GLY A 149 -3.90 2.59 -10.65
C GLY A 149 -2.74 1.70 -10.18
N GLY A 150 -3.03 0.46 -9.77
CA GLY A 150 -2.08 -0.48 -9.19
C GLY A 150 -2.44 -0.83 -7.75
N LEU A 151 -1.44 -1.17 -6.94
CA LEU A 151 -1.63 -1.66 -5.58
C LEU A 151 -0.45 -1.34 -4.66
N VAL A 152 -0.69 -1.44 -3.35
CA VAL A 152 0.32 -1.26 -2.30
C VAL A 152 0.53 -2.59 -1.59
N ASN A 153 1.75 -3.13 -1.60
CA ASN A 153 2.12 -4.31 -0.83
C ASN A 153 2.89 -3.92 0.43
N MET A 154 2.41 -4.40 1.57
CA MET A 154 3.01 -4.21 2.87
C MET A 154 3.81 -5.47 3.23
N VAL A 155 5.13 -5.35 3.26
CA VAL A 155 6.03 -6.49 3.51
C VAL A 155 6.38 -6.55 5.00
N SER A 156 6.10 -7.68 5.62
CA SER A 156 6.34 -7.90 7.05
C SER A 156 7.81 -8.18 7.37
N LYS A 157 8.22 -7.72 8.54
CA LYS A 157 9.49 -8.08 9.18
C LYS A 157 9.61 -9.59 9.40
N LYS A 158 10.74 -10.18 9.02
CA LYS A 158 11.05 -11.60 9.22
C LYS A 158 11.98 -11.85 10.42
N PRO A 159 12.01 -13.08 10.98
CA PRO A 159 12.99 -13.50 11.98
C PRO A 159 14.44 -13.41 11.49
N THR A 160 15.33 -12.96 12.37
CA THR A 160 16.76 -12.92 12.12
C THR A 160 17.44 -14.14 12.74
N THR A 161 18.60 -14.50 12.21
CA THR A 161 19.47 -15.52 12.80
C THR A 161 20.18 -14.98 14.04
N GLN A 162 20.78 -13.79 13.90
CA GLN A 162 21.40 -13.08 15.01
C GLN A 162 20.34 -12.49 15.94
N THR A 163 20.61 -12.51 17.25
CA THR A 163 19.74 -11.85 18.22
C THR A 163 19.76 -10.34 17.98
N GLN A 164 18.58 -9.77 17.77
CA GLN A 164 18.35 -8.34 17.69
C GLN A 164 17.28 -7.95 18.71
N ALA A 165 17.47 -6.85 19.42
CA ALA A 165 16.46 -6.31 20.31
C ALA A 165 16.44 -4.80 20.23
N SER A 166 15.26 -4.21 20.02
CA SER A 166 15.10 -2.77 20.09
C SER A 166 13.94 -2.34 20.96
N LEU A 167 14.15 -1.26 21.71
CA LEU A 167 13.13 -0.57 22.48
C LEU A 167 13.15 0.90 22.07
N SER A 168 12.04 1.41 21.57
CA SER A 168 11.87 2.82 21.24
C SER A 168 10.74 3.45 22.05
N GLN A 169 10.95 4.71 22.43
CA GLN A 169 9.94 5.57 23.02
C GLN A 169 9.90 6.88 22.24
N ASP A 170 8.72 7.19 21.72
CA ASP A 170 8.39 8.45 21.06
C ASP A 170 7.55 9.32 21.99
N LEU A 171 7.82 10.62 22.01
CA LEU A 171 7.05 11.65 22.72
C LEU A 171 6.87 12.85 21.78
N GLY A 172 5.64 13.30 21.59
CA GLY A 172 5.34 14.36 20.62
C GLY A 172 4.26 15.35 21.05
N SER A 173 3.85 16.22 20.14
CA SER A 173 2.71 17.12 20.37
C SER A 173 1.42 16.34 20.60
N ASN A 174 0.41 17.03 21.13
CA ASN A 174 -0.91 16.47 21.41
C ASN A 174 -0.85 15.23 22.31
N ASP A 175 -0.02 15.27 23.37
CA ASP A 175 0.18 14.17 24.31
C ASP A 175 0.57 12.83 23.64
N HIS A 176 1.20 12.86 22.45
CA HIS A 176 1.60 11.64 21.76
C HIS A 176 2.66 10.89 22.56
N SER A 177 2.41 9.59 22.79
CA SER A 177 3.36 8.64 23.36
C SER A 177 3.27 7.30 22.64
N ARG A 178 4.38 6.82 22.08
CA ARG A 178 4.46 5.49 21.46
C ARG A 178 5.65 4.71 22.00
N THR A 179 5.41 3.50 22.48
CA THR A 179 6.46 2.54 22.86
C THR A 179 6.45 1.38 21.87
N VAL A 180 7.61 1.03 21.32
CA VAL A 180 7.76 -0.15 20.45
C VAL A 180 8.89 -1.04 20.96
N LEU A 181 8.61 -2.33 21.12
CA LEU A 181 9.56 -3.39 21.42
C LEU A 181 9.61 -4.33 20.21
N ASP A 182 10.80 -4.62 19.69
CA ASP A 182 11.03 -5.54 18.57
C ASP A 182 12.19 -6.45 18.93
N VAL A 183 11.95 -7.75 19.04
CA VAL A 183 12.94 -8.75 19.44
C VAL A 183 12.94 -9.88 18.43
N SER A 184 14.11 -10.24 17.91
CA SER A 184 14.29 -11.32 16.95
C SER A 184 15.56 -12.14 17.20
N GLY A 185 15.59 -13.38 16.73
CA GLY A 185 16.78 -14.23 16.79
C GLY A 185 16.46 -15.72 16.62
N ALA A 186 17.52 -16.53 16.54
CA ALA A 186 17.45 -17.98 16.66
C ALA A 186 17.00 -18.43 18.06
N LEU A 187 16.20 -19.49 18.10
CA LEU A 187 15.68 -20.14 19.31
C LEU A 187 16.41 -21.46 19.62
N ASN A 188 17.30 -21.91 18.76
CA ASN A 188 18.13 -23.11 18.92
C ASN A 188 19.56 -22.89 18.40
N ASP A 189 20.51 -23.66 18.91
CA ASP A 189 21.94 -23.56 18.54
C ASP A 189 22.20 -23.88 17.06
N ALA A 190 21.30 -24.64 16.42
CA ALA A 190 21.39 -24.97 14.99
C ALA A 190 20.85 -23.86 14.08
N GLU A 191 20.29 -22.78 14.64
CA GLU A 191 19.74 -21.62 13.92
C GLU A 191 18.57 -21.92 12.97
N THR A 192 18.10 -23.18 12.94
CA THR A 192 16.99 -23.64 12.10
C THR A 192 15.63 -23.22 12.63
N LEU A 193 15.50 -22.83 13.89
CA LEU A 193 14.26 -22.31 14.47
C LEU A 193 14.49 -20.85 14.86
N ARG A 194 13.75 -19.91 14.27
CA ARG A 194 13.88 -18.47 14.51
C ARG A 194 12.53 -17.86 14.86
N ALA A 195 12.55 -16.76 15.61
CA ALA A 195 11.33 -16.00 15.87
C ALA A 195 11.56 -14.49 15.86
N ARG A 196 10.49 -13.74 15.65
CA ARG A 196 10.42 -12.29 15.87
C ARG A 196 9.12 -11.94 16.55
N ALA A 197 9.21 -11.17 17.63
CA ALA A 197 8.09 -10.66 18.39
C ALA A 197 8.15 -9.13 18.42
N ILE A 198 7.04 -8.49 18.05
CA ILE A 198 6.91 -7.04 18.01
C ILE A 198 5.70 -6.64 18.85
N PHE A 199 5.86 -5.64 19.71
CA PHE A 199 4.78 -5.05 20.49
C PHE A 199 4.85 -3.53 20.39
N ALA A 200 3.73 -2.88 20.10
CA ALA A 200 3.62 -1.43 20.12
C ALA A 200 2.39 -0.99 20.93
N LYS A 201 2.57 0.05 21.74
CA LYS A 201 1.48 0.75 22.42
C LYS A 201 1.61 2.24 22.13
N GLU A 202 0.55 2.83 21.62
CA GLU A 202 0.49 4.22 21.21
C GLU A 202 -0.75 4.88 21.84
N SER A 203 -0.58 6.12 22.29
CA SER A 203 -1.69 6.99 22.67
C SER A 203 -1.40 8.43 22.25
N TYR A 204 -2.43 9.15 21.83
CA TYR A 204 -2.34 10.57 21.48
C TYR A 204 -3.70 11.26 21.58
N GLY A 205 -3.69 12.56 21.86
CA GLY A 205 -4.84 13.44 21.72
C GLY A 205 -4.95 13.98 20.29
N SER A 206 -6.17 14.31 19.88
CA SER A 206 -6.38 15.05 18.64
C SER A 206 -5.93 16.50 18.79
N TRP A 207 -5.30 17.05 17.74
CA TRP A 207 -5.00 18.47 17.66
C TRP A 207 -6.25 19.33 17.40
N ARG A 208 -7.37 18.69 17.03
CA ARG A 208 -8.70 19.29 16.88
C ARG A 208 -9.57 18.91 18.08
N ARG A 209 -10.52 19.77 18.40
CA ARG A 209 -11.42 19.65 19.57
C ARG A 209 -12.88 19.65 19.14
N TYR A 210 -13.74 18.98 19.88
CA TYR A 210 -15.18 19.03 19.66
C TYR A 210 -15.78 20.40 19.99
N GLY A 211 -17.06 20.56 19.69
CA GLY A 211 -17.76 21.84 19.85
C GLY A 211 -17.65 22.46 21.24
N ASP A 212 -17.73 21.63 22.28
CA ASP A 212 -17.66 22.02 23.71
C ASP A 212 -16.22 22.14 24.25
N GLY A 213 -15.22 21.97 23.38
CA GLY A 213 -13.80 22.11 23.73
C GLY A 213 -13.13 20.83 24.25
N THR A 214 -13.86 19.71 24.32
CA THR A 214 -13.25 18.41 24.64
C THR A 214 -12.34 17.93 23.50
N GLU A 215 -11.21 17.33 23.86
CA GLU A 215 -10.24 16.79 22.90
C GLU A 215 -10.34 15.26 22.90
N PRO A 216 -10.70 14.64 21.75
CA PRO A 216 -10.70 13.20 21.67
C PRO A 216 -9.28 12.63 21.80
N LYS A 217 -9.21 11.37 22.23
CA LYS A 217 -7.96 10.62 22.36
C LYS A 217 -8.08 9.30 21.61
N THR A 218 -6.95 8.83 21.10
CA THR A 218 -6.82 7.52 20.47
C THR A 218 -5.83 6.69 21.26
N ASP A 219 -6.15 5.41 21.44
CA ASP A 219 -5.34 4.39 22.11
C ASP A 219 -5.21 3.18 21.18
N ARG A 220 -3.98 2.81 20.84
CA ARG A 220 -3.72 1.72 19.90
C ARG A 220 -2.68 0.75 20.44
N THR A 221 -2.91 -0.54 20.23
CA THR A 221 -2.01 -1.63 20.63
C THR A 221 -1.83 -2.58 19.47
N VAL A 222 -0.58 -2.90 19.15
CA VAL A 222 -0.20 -3.87 18.12
C VAL A 222 0.67 -4.94 18.77
N ALA A 223 0.43 -6.19 18.44
CA ALA A 223 1.31 -7.31 18.80
C ALA A 223 1.46 -8.22 17.58
N GLY A 224 2.68 -8.66 17.30
CA GLY A 224 2.99 -9.59 16.22
C GLY A 224 4.00 -10.64 16.67
N LEU A 225 3.84 -11.86 16.19
CA LEU A 225 4.77 -12.97 16.38
C LEU A 225 4.88 -13.72 15.06
N VAL A 226 6.11 -13.93 14.60
CA VAL A 226 6.43 -14.82 13.48
C VAL A 226 7.49 -15.83 13.93
N VAL A 227 7.30 -17.09 13.54
CA VAL A 227 8.21 -18.19 13.82
C VAL A 227 8.51 -18.90 12.51
N GLU A 228 9.79 -19.07 12.21
CA GLU A 228 10.26 -19.81 11.04
C GLU A 228 11.04 -21.05 11.48
N TYR A 229 10.77 -22.17 10.81
CA TYR A 229 11.47 -23.42 11.04
C TYR A 229 11.95 -24.03 9.72
N ASP A 230 13.26 -24.14 9.58
CA ASP A 230 13.89 -24.90 8.51
C ASP A 230 13.83 -26.38 8.87
N ILE A 231 12.86 -27.09 8.31
CA ILE A 231 12.69 -28.53 8.51
C ILE A 231 13.86 -29.28 7.87
N THR A 232 14.31 -28.79 6.72
CA THR A 232 15.54 -29.17 6.03
C THR A 232 16.17 -27.93 5.40
N ASP A 233 17.38 -28.05 4.87
CA ASP A 233 18.07 -26.95 4.14
C ASP A 233 17.27 -26.40 2.93
N ASN A 234 16.30 -27.17 2.44
CA ASN A 234 15.51 -26.85 1.25
C ASN A 234 14.01 -26.69 1.55
N PHE A 235 13.57 -26.78 2.81
CA PHE A 235 12.16 -26.71 3.18
C PHE A 235 11.96 -25.95 4.48
N MET A 236 11.33 -24.78 4.37
CA MET A 236 11.02 -23.89 5.49
C MET A 236 9.50 -23.74 5.65
N VAL A 237 9.07 -23.71 6.91
CA VAL A 237 7.70 -23.37 7.31
C VAL A 237 7.72 -22.14 8.20
N SER A 238 6.90 -21.15 7.87
CA SER A 238 6.67 -19.93 8.64
C SER A 238 5.26 -19.93 9.19
N ALA A 239 5.09 -19.59 10.47
CA ALA A 239 3.79 -19.32 11.07
C ALA A 239 3.78 -17.90 11.64
N HIS A 240 2.71 -17.15 11.39
CA HIS A 240 2.57 -15.78 11.87
C HIS A 240 1.22 -15.55 12.55
N TYR A 241 1.22 -14.65 13.53
CA TYR A 241 0.05 -14.11 14.19
C TYR A 241 0.29 -12.63 14.48
N ASP A 242 -0.65 -11.77 14.13
CA ASP A 242 -0.69 -10.40 14.62
C ASP A 242 -2.09 -9.96 15.04
N ARG A 243 -2.12 -9.02 15.96
CA ARG A 243 -3.34 -8.39 16.47
C ARG A 243 -3.15 -6.90 16.59
N THR A 244 -4.12 -6.16 16.06
CA THR A 244 -4.24 -4.71 16.22
C THR A 244 -5.54 -4.41 16.94
N LYS A 245 -5.45 -3.69 18.06
CA LYS A 245 -6.60 -3.05 18.72
C LYS A 245 -6.43 -1.54 18.66
N ASP A 246 -7.45 -0.84 18.20
CA ASP A 246 -7.42 0.61 18.01
C ASP A 246 -8.74 1.25 18.46
N ASP A 247 -8.70 1.93 19.60
CA ASP A 247 -9.80 2.69 20.19
C ASP A 247 -9.59 4.17 19.84
N GLY A 248 -10.40 4.71 18.93
CA GLY A 248 -10.24 6.07 18.38
C GLY A 248 -11.53 6.87 18.35
N SER A 249 -11.41 8.11 17.85
CA SER A 249 -12.53 9.04 17.68
C SER A 249 -12.92 9.24 16.23
N VAL A 250 -14.12 9.79 16.01
CA VAL A 250 -14.57 10.21 14.68
C VAL A 250 -14.25 11.67 14.44
N ASP A 251 -13.52 11.95 13.36
CA ASP A 251 -13.40 13.28 12.79
C ASP A 251 -13.71 13.17 11.30
N SER A 252 -14.92 13.57 10.94
CA SER A 252 -15.41 13.54 9.56
C SER A 252 -14.81 14.64 8.70
N GLY A 253 -14.04 15.59 9.26
CA GLY A 253 -13.44 16.72 8.56
C GLY A 253 -14.15 18.05 8.84
N ALA A 254 -13.66 19.12 8.24
CA ALA A 254 -14.17 20.48 8.37
C ALA A 254 -15.31 20.80 7.37
N TYR A 255 -16.11 21.81 7.71
CA TYR A 255 -17.03 22.49 6.81
C TYR A 255 -16.40 23.79 6.31
N ILE A 256 -16.28 23.90 4.98
CA ILE A 256 -15.56 24.94 4.27
C ILE A 256 -16.54 25.77 3.44
N VAL A 257 -16.55 27.09 3.65
CA VAL A 257 -17.31 28.05 2.83
C VAL A 257 -16.33 29.10 2.31
N ASP A 258 -16.41 29.42 1.01
CA ASP A 258 -15.51 30.37 0.33
C ASP A 258 -14.03 30.10 0.60
N GLY A 259 -13.64 28.81 0.59
CA GLY A 259 -12.27 28.36 0.81
C GLY A 259 -11.78 28.40 2.26
N LYS A 260 -12.64 28.71 3.24
CA LYS A 260 -12.26 28.83 4.66
C LYS A 260 -13.08 27.92 5.55
N ALA A 261 -12.43 27.34 6.57
CA ALA A 261 -13.13 26.59 7.60
C ALA A 261 -14.02 27.52 8.42
N VAL A 262 -15.32 27.22 8.45
CA VAL A 262 -16.35 28.12 8.99
C VAL A 262 -16.14 28.44 10.48
N ARG A 263 -15.57 27.51 11.24
CA ARG A 263 -15.23 27.69 12.66
C ARG A 263 -13.72 27.71 12.92
N GLY A 264 -12.91 27.86 11.88
CA GLY A 264 -11.49 27.56 11.94
C GLY A 264 -11.21 26.06 11.83
N ASP A 265 -9.92 25.76 11.73
CA ASP A 265 -9.31 24.44 11.54
C ASP A 265 -9.39 23.53 12.77
N LYS A 266 -9.37 24.12 13.98
CA LYS A 266 -9.26 23.37 15.24
C LYS A 266 -10.52 22.64 15.69
N TYR A 267 -11.64 22.73 14.98
CA TYR A 267 -12.92 22.20 15.47
C TYR A 267 -13.41 20.99 14.69
N ILE A 268 -13.81 19.96 15.42
CA ILE A 268 -14.49 18.76 14.93
C ILE A 268 -15.99 19.03 14.93
N TRP A 269 -16.68 18.62 13.85
CA TRP A 269 -18.12 18.80 13.69
C TRP A 269 -18.94 17.59 14.12
N ASP A 270 -18.30 16.43 14.29
CA ASP A 270 -18.89 15.23 14.86
C ASP A 270 -19.26 15.43 16.33
N ALA A 271 -20.19 14.61 16.81
CA ALA A 271 -20.64 14.66 18.19
C ALA A 271 -19.63 14.03 19.15
N GLN A 272 -19.51 14.58 20.37
CA GLN A 272 -18.53 14.14 21.38
C GLN A 272 -18.63 12.67 21.79
N TRP A 273 -19.82 12.08 21.64
CA TRP A 273 -20.08 10.68 21.98
C TRP A 273 -19.62 9.69 20.90
N SER A 274 -19.09 10.16 19.77
CA SER A 274 -18.69 9.29 18.67
C SER A 274 -17.34 8.62 18.92
N GLU A 275 -17.27 7.32 18.65
CA GLU A 275 -16.10 6.48 18.91
C GLU A 275 -16.00 5.38 17.85
N ILE A 276 -14.80 4.84 17.68
CA ILE A 276 -14.47 3.72 16.78
C ILE A 276 -13.59 2.75 17.57
N ASP A 277 -14.00 1.50 17.69
CA ASP A 277 -13.20 0.39 18.22
C ASP A 277 -12.95 -0.61 17.09
N ASN A 278 -11.68 -0.80 16.72
CA ASN A 278 -11.25 -1.81 15.76
C ASN A 278 -10.47 -2.92 16.47
N GLU A 279 -10.81 -4.16 16.17
CA GLU A 279 -10.05 -5.33 16.55
C GLU A 279 -9.78 -6.20 15.30
N VAL A 280 -8.51 -6.30 14.92
CA VAL A 280 -8.06 -7.06 13.76
C VAL A 280 -7.08 -8.13 14.21
N GLU A 281 -7.31 -9.37 13.81
CA GLU A 281 -6.37 -10.48 13.99
C GLU A 281 -6.03 -11.07 12.62
N ASN A 282 -4.74 -11.28 12.35
CA ASN A 282 -4.25 -12.02 11.20
C ASN A 282 -3.46 -13.23 11.68
N TYR A 283 -3.66 -14.39 11.06
CA TYR A 283 -2.84 -15.56 11.33
C TYR A 283 -2.77 -16.48 10.14
N GLY A 284 -1.62 -17.12 9.97
CA GLY A 284 -1.39 -17.92 8.79
C GLY A 284 -0.12 -18.76 8.88
N VAL A 285 0.06 -19.53 7.81
CA VAL A 285 1.21 -20.40 7.60
C VAL A 285 1.67 -20.25 6.16
N ASP A 286 2.96 -20.12 5.97
CA ASP A 286 3.63 -20.06 4.67
C ASP A 286 4.68 -21.19 4.60
N ILE A 287 4.90 -21.72 3.41
CA ILE A 287 5.95 -22.70 3.12
C ILE A 287 6.80 -22.20 1.96
N ASN A 288 8.10 -22.50 2.02
CA ASN A 288 9.03 -22.32 0.91
C ASN A 288 9.83 -23.61 0.73
N ALA A 289 9.79 -24.19 -0.46
CA ALA A 289 10.37 -25.48 -0.76
C ALA A 289 11.18 -25.46 -2.07
N GLN A 290 12.49 -25.61 -1.97
CA GLN A 290 13.37 -25.87 -3.12
C GLN A 290 13.31 -27.37 -3.46
N VAL A 291 12.45 -27.74 -4.41
CA VAL A 291 12.14 -29.14 -4.74
C VAL A 291 13.26 -29.78 -5.58
N THR A 292 13.84 -29.00 -6.50
CA THR A 292 15.02 -29.35 -7.30
C THR A 292 15.91 -28.12 -7.42
N ASP A 293 17.10 -28.22 -8.03
CA ASP A 293 17.99 -27.07 -8.24
C ASP A 293 17.36 -25.92 -9.04
N ASN A 294 16.27 -26.19 -9.77
CA ASN A 294 15.61 -25.26 -10.68
C ASN A 294 14.09 -25.17 -10.48
N VAL A 295 13.54 -25.72 -9.40
CA VAL A 295 12.11 -25.65 -9.09
C VAL A 295 11.94 -25.24 -7.62
N ASN A 296 11.32 -24.08 -7.43
CA ASN A 296 10.92 -23.58 -6.12
C ASN A 296 9.39 -23.51 -6.00
N VAL A 297 8.87 -23.91 -4.84
CA VAL A 297 7.44 -23.88 -4.53
C VAL A 297 7.22 -23.01 -3.29
N LYS A 298 6.40 -21.97 -3.43
CA LYS A 298 5.89 -21.17 -2.32
C LYS A 298 4.40 -21.42 -2.19
N ALA A 299 3.90 -21.61 -0.98
CA ALA A 299 2.46 -21.66 -0.75
C ALA A 299 2.15 -21.06 0.61
N GLY A 300 0.97 -20.50 0.76
CA GLY A 300 0.58 -19.90 2.03
C GLY A 300 -0.91 -19.79 2.20
N TYR A 301 -1.32 -19.67 3.45
CA TYR A 301 -2.68 -19.42 3.89
C TYR A 301 -2.67 -18.34 4.97
N ASN A 302 -3.63 -17.42 4.91
CA ASN A 302 -3.84 -16.40 5.94
C ASN A 302 -5.33 -16.18 6.15
N ARG A 303 -5.74 -16.20 7.41
CA ARG A 303 -7.04 -15.76 7.87
C ARG A 303 -6.92 -14.40 8.54
N GLN A 304 -7.81 -13.48 8.17
CA GLN A 304 -7.99 -12.19 8.81
C GLN A 304 -9.41 -12.11 9.37
N ASP A 305 -9.50 -11.92 10.69
CA ASP A 305 -10.75 -11.66 11.40
C ASP A 305 -10.74 -10.18 11.82
N PHE A 306 -11.67 -9.38 11.29
CA PHE A 306 -11.76 -7.96 11.58
C PHE A 306 -13.14 -7.59 12.12
N LYS A 307 -13.18 -7.15 13.37
CA LYS A 307 -14.37 -6.63 14.04
C LYS A 307 -14.26 -5.13 14.24
N ARG A 308 -15.36 -4.43 14.00
CA ARG A 308 -15.49 -3.01 14.29
C ARG A 308 -16.77 -2.74 15.05
N PHE A 309 -16.67 -1.90 16.07
CA PHE A 309 -17.81 -1.26 16.70
C PHE A 309 -17.65 0.26 16.63
N ASP A 310 -18.61 0.93 16.01
CA ASP A 310 -18.62 2.38 15.91
C ASP A 310 -19.87 2.95 16.60
N VAL A 311 -19.72 4.12 17.21
CA VAL A 311 -20.81 5.03 17.47
C VAL A 311 -20.60 6.23 16.54
N GLU A 312 -21.23 6.23 15.37
CA GLU A 312 -20.96 7.23 14.34
C GLU A 312 -21.83 8.48 14.49
N SER A 313 -21.24 9.66 14.31
CA SER A 313 -21.96 10.92 14.13
C SER A 313 -21.92 11.36 12.67
N TYR A 314 -23.02 11.88 12.17
CA TYR A 314 -23.11 12.45 10.83
C TYR A 314 -23.66 13.88 10.92
N PRO A 315 -22.80 14.90 11.04
CA PRO A 315 -23.23 16.29 11.01
C PRO A 315 -23.71 16.67 9.60
N LYS A 316 -24.87 17.33 9.52
CA LYS A 316 -25.43 17.94 8.30
C LYS A 316 -25.57 19.45 8.45
N PHE A 317 -25.17 20.16 7.40
CA PHE A 317 -25.08 21.62 7.36
C PHE A 317 -26.24 22.29 6.59
N ASP A 318 -27.29 21.53 6.24
CA ASP A 318 -28.47 21.99 5.50
C ASP A 318 -29.23 23.13 6.20
N GLN A 319 -29.15 23.20 7.52
CA GLN A 319 -29.82 24.23 8.33
C GLN A 319 -28.85 25.29 8.89
N TYR A 320 -27.55 25.16 8.58
CA TYR A 320 -26.51 26.00 9.18
C TYR A 320 -26.70 27.48 8.82
N GLU A 321 -26.95 27.79 7.55
CA GLU A 321 -27.04 29.16 7.05
C GLU A 321 -28.28 29.91 7.55
N GLU A 322 -29.43 29.21 7.66
CA GLU A 322 -30.71 29.83 7.98
C GLU A 322 -30.97 29.89 9.49
N LEU A 323 -30.57 28.84 10.22
CA LEU A 323 -30.92 28.66 11.62
C LEU A 323 -29.70 28.69 12.54
N ASN A 324 -28.47 28.72 12.00
CA ASN A 324 -27.24 28.56 12.76
C ASN A 324 -27.26 27.29 13.64
N THR A 325 -27.79 26.19 13.10
CA THR A 325 -27.87 24.88 13.74
C THR A 325 -27.38 23.79 12.82
N ILE A 326 -26.76 22.76 13.40
CA ILE A 326 -26.28 21.57 12.72
C ILE A 326 -27.21 20.43 13.10
N LYS A 327 -27.61 19.65 12.10
CA LYS A 327 -28.40 18.45 12.32
C LYS A 327 -27.46 17.27 12.50
N HIS A 328 -27.41 16.72 13.71
CA HIS A 328 -26.66 15.52 14.02
C HIS A 328 -27.56 14.30 13.86
N ARG A 329 -27.08 13.34 13.07
CA ARG A 329 -27.61 11.98 13.00
C ARG A 329 -26.51 11.01 13.43
N GLY A 330 -26.85 9.74 13.54
CA GLY A 330 -25.86 8.73 13.88
C GLY A 330 -26.42 7.33 13.92
N ASN A 331 -25.55 6.38 14.21
CA ASN A 331 -25.92 5.02 14.57
C ASN A 331 -24.82 4.37 15.39
N ASP A 332 -25.20 3.35 16.15
CA ASP A 332 -24.26 2.34 16.62
C ASP A 332 -24.15 1.29 15.52
N ARG A 333 -22.94 0.91 15.14
CA ARG A 333 -22.66 -0.04 14.06
C ARG A 333 -21.73 -1.13 14.54
N SER A 334 -22.06 -2.37 14.20
CA SER A 334 -21.17 -3.51 14.36
C SER A 334 -20.92 -4.15 13.01
N ASP A 335 -19.66 -4.29 12.67
CA ASP A 335 -19.19 -4.95 11.46
C ASP A 335 -18.26 -6.12 11.83
N ASN A 336 -18.36 -7.22 11.08
CA ASN A 336 -17.45 -8.34 11.18
C ASN A 336 -17.08 -8.81 9.76
N TRP A 337 -15.82 -8.64 9.38
CA TRP A 337 -15.24 -9.12 8.13
C TRP A 337 -14.35 -10.32 8.40
N VAL A 338 -14.42 -11.30 7.51
CA VAL A 338 -13.56 -12.47 7.50
C VAL A 338 -12.96 -12.60 6.10
N PHE A 339 -11.63 -12.70 6.03
CA PHE A 339 -10.87 -12.92 4.80
C PHE A 339 -10.00 -14.16 4.95
N ASP A 340 -10.27 -15.18 4.16
CA ASP A 340 -9.43 -16.38 4.06
C ASP A 340 -8.73 -16.37 2.72
N THR A 341 -7.41 -16.20 2.72
CA THR A 341 -6.59 -16.15 1.50
C THR A 341 -5.66 -17.35 1.44
N ALA A 342 -5.50 -17.93 0.25
CA ALA A 342 -4.52 -18.98 0.00
C ALA A 342 -3.84 -18.79 -1.36
N TYR A 343 -2.59 -19.22 -1.48
CA TYR A 343 -1.89 -19.23 -2.76
C TYR A 343 -0.89 -20.39 -2.87
N ILE A 344 -0.54 -20.71 -4.12
CA ILE A 344 0.59 -21.55 -4.47
C ILE A 344 1.28 -20.97 -5.72
N ASP A 345 2.60 -20.84 -5.65
CA ASP A 345 3.47 -20.35 -6.70
C ASP A 345 4.56 -21.39 -6.96
N VAL A 346 4.74 -21.77 -8.23
CA VAL A 346 5.81 -22.65 -8.69
C VAL A 346 6.67 -21.86 -9.66
N THR A 347 7.93 -21.63 -9.31
CA THR A 347 8.92 -20.94 -10.16
C THR A 347 9.93 -21.95 -10.67
N THR A 348 10.27 -21.88 -11.96
CA THR A 348 11.28 -22.75 -12.55
C THR A 348 12.11 -22.07 -13.62
N ASP A 349 13.41 -22.38 -13.62
CA ASP A 349 14.36 -21.93 -14.63
C ASP A 349 14.66 -23.04 -15.64
N PHE A 350 14.68 -22.67 -16.92
CA PHE A 350 14.98 -23.59 -18.02
C PHE A 350 15.51 -22.86 -19.26
N THR A 351 16.21 -23.61 -20.11
CA THR A 351 16.66 -23.12 -21.43
C THR A 351 15.73 -23.63 -22.52
N LEU A 352 15.27 -22.72 -23.38
CA LEU A 352 14.44 -23.08 -24.54
C LEU A 352 14.90 -22.29 -25.77
N PHE A 353 15.17 -22.98 -26.88
CA PHE A 353 15.67 -22.36 -28.12
C PHE A 353 16.92 -21.47 -27.97
N GLY A 354 17.78 -21.79 -26.99
CA GLY A 354 18.99 -21.01 -26.72
C GLY A 354 18.77 -19.73 -25.91
N THR A 355 17.55 -19.52 -25.39
CA THR A 355 17.24 -18.43 -24.46
C THR A 355 17.06 -18.97 -23.04
N GLU A 356 17.38 -18.16 -22.04
CA GLU A 356 17.11 -18.45 -20.63
C GLU A 356 15.69 -18.03 -20.31
N ASN A 357 14.97 -18.83 -19.53
CA ASN A 357 13.58 -18.59 -19.20
C ASN A 357 13.34 -18.87 -17.72
N THR A 358 12.63 -17.95 -17.07
CA THR A 358 12.08 -18.13 -15.73
C THR A 358 10.55 -18.14 -15.85
N LEU A 359 9.94 -19.28 -15.58
CA LEU A 359 8.49 -19.50 -15.62
C LEU A 359 7.93 -19.52 -14.21
N LEU A 360 6.90 -18.71 -13.98
CA LEU A 360 6.02 -18.77 -12.82
C LEU A 360 4.67 -19.33 -13.24
N VAL A 361 4.19 -20.35 -12.53
CA VAL A 361 2.80 -20.82 -12.59
C VAL A 361 2.25 -20.78 -11.18
N GLY A 362 1.06 -20.21 -11.01
CA GLY A 362 0.46 -20.12 -9.69
C GLY A 362 -1.06 -20.12 -9.70
N ALA A 363 -1.61 -20.24 -8.50
CA ALA A 363 -3.03 -20.12 -8.24
C ALA A 363 -3.25 -19.43 -6.89
N ASN A 364 -4.36 -18.72 -6.75
CA ASN A 364 -4.79 -18.15 -5.47
C ASN A 364 -6.31 -18.24 -5.30
N TYR A 365 -6.71 -18.13 -4.03
CA TYR A 365 -8.08 -18.20 -3.56
C TYR A 365 -8.31 -17.12 -2.49
N LEU A 366 -9.50 -16.53 -2.49
CA LEU A 366 -10.02 -15.66 -1.44
C LEU A 366 -11.46 -16.08 -1.14
N ASP A 367 -11.76 -16.35 0.11
CA ASP A 367 -13.12 -16.45 0.65
C ASP A 367 -13.41 -15.23 1.53
N TYR A 368 -14.56 -14.60 1.31
CA TYR A 368 -14.99 -13.37 1.98
C TYR A 368 -16.35 -13.58 2.64
N SER A 369 -16.47 -13.15 3.90
CA SER A 369 -17.77 -13.01 4.57
C SER A 369 -17.84 -11.70 5.34
N TYR A 370 -19.02 -11.07 5.32
CA TYR A 370 -19.27 -9.80 6.00
C TYR A 370 -20.66 -9.72 6.62
N ASP A 371 -20.68 -9.50 7.92
CA ASP A 371 -21.88 -9.23 8.71
C ASP A 371 -21.95 -7.76 9.15
N ARG A 372 -23.15 -7.18 9.06
CA ARG A 372 -23.42 -5.82 9.56
C ARG A 372 -24.72 -5.70 10.34
N PHE A 373 -24.63 -5.06 11.50
CA PHE A 373 -25.76 -4.58 12.29
C PHE A 373 -25.65 -3.07 12.54
N MET A 374 -26.79 -2.38 12.49
CA MET A 374 -26.87 -0.94 12.81
C MET A 374 -28.09 -0.65 13.70
N ALA A 375 -27.90 0.19 14.71
CA ALA A 375 -28.96 0.81 15.50
C ALA A 375 -28.94 2.32 15.29
N PHE A 376 -29.93 2.85 14.58
CA PHE A 376 -29.99 4.26 14.19
C PHE A 376 -30.43 5.15 15.34
N HIS A 377 -29.83 6.33 15.42
CA HIS A 377 -30.17 7.35 16.38
C HIS A 377 -31.33 8.23 15.90
N ASN A 378 -32.03 8.87 16.84
CA ASN A 378 -32.89 10.02 16.56
C ASN A 378 -32.04 11.26 16.23
N GLU A 379 -32.61 12.15 15.42
CA GLU A 379 -31.93 13.37 14.99
C GLU A 379 -31.99 14.45 16.08
N ALA A 380 -30.92 15.24 16.20
CA ALA A 380 -30.88 16.42 17.06
C ALA A 380 -30.32 17.62 16.29
N SER A 381 -30.91 18.80 16.49
CA SER A 381 -30.41 20.04 15.90
C SER A 381 -29.78 20.90 16.99
N ILE A 382 -28.48 21.13 16.89
CA ILE A 382 -27.67 21.74 17.94
C ILE A 382 -26.92 22.94 17.36
N ALA A 383 -26.80 24.00 18.15
CA ALA A 383 -26.01 25.17 17.76
C ALA A 383 -24.52 24.81 17.73
N PRO A 384 -23.73 25.36 16.79
CA PRO A 384 -22.29 25.14 16.74
C PRO A 384 -21.62 25.50 18.07
N GLY A 385 -20.91 24.53 18.67
CA GLY A 385 -20.15 24.76 19.90
C GLY A 385 -20.79 24.29 21.18
N GLU A 386 -22.01 23.79 21.11
CA GLU A 386 -22.64 23.13 22.23
C GLU A 386 -22.29 21.64 22.27
N THR A 387 -22.47 21.02 23.42
CA THR A 387 -22.38 19.55 23.56
C THR A 387 -23.59 18.91 22.87
N VAL A 388 -23.34 17.93 22.01
CA VAL A 388 -24.39 17.16 21.35
C VAL A 388 -24.87 16.07 22.31
N PRO A 389 -26.14 16.06 22.75
CA PRO A 389 -26.64 15.01 23.63
C PRO A 389 -26.60 13.66 22.91
N LYS A 390 -26.24 12.58 23.63
CA LYS A 390 -26.31 11.22 23.06
C LYS A 390 -27.78 10.90 22.73
N PRO A 391 -28.12 10.69 21.45
CA PRO A 391 -29.50 10.50 21.03
C PRO A 391 -30.04 9.13 21.45
N SER A 392 -31.36 9.02 21.60
CA SER A 392 -32.04 7.73 21.74
C SER A 392 -32.12 7.02 20.39
N TYR A 393 -32.34 5.70 20.38
CA TYR A 393 -32.49 4.93 19.15
C TYR A 393 -33.87 5.15 18.49
N SER A 394 -33.88 5.22 17.17
CA SER A 394 -35.08 5.33 16.33
C SER A 394 -35.49 3.97 15.74
N SER A 395 -34.51 3.17 15.31
CA SER A 395 -34.73 1.87 14.65
C SER A 395 -33.43 1.05 14.63
N SER A 396 -33.52 -0.21 14.21
CA SER A 396 -32.35 -1.06 14.00
C SER A 396 -32.50 -1.93 12.74
N ARG A 397 -31.39 -2.29 12.12
CA ARG A 397 -31.35 -3.14 10.92
C ARG A 397 -30.16 -4.08 10.98
N LYS A 398 -30.40 -5.37 10.77
CA LYS A 398 -29.37 -6.35 10.38
C LYS A 398 -29.37 -6.46 8.86
N SER A 399 -28.19 -6.31 8.23
CA SER A 399 -28.05 -6.58 6.79
C SER A 399 -27.93 -8.08 6.56
N PRO A 400 -28.35 -8.61 5.39
CA PRO A 400 -27.94 -9.94 4.96
C PRO A 400 -26.42 -10.04 4.98
N THR A 401 -25.90 -11.22 5.32
CA THR A 401 -24.48 -11.54 5.23
C THR A 401 -24.07 -11.49 3.76
N ALA A 402 -22.98 -10.80 3.46
CA ALA A 402 -22.43 -10.77 2.11
C ALA A 402 -21.26 -11.76 2.04
N GLU A 403 -21.36 -12.73 1.14
CA GLU A 403 -20.36 -13.79 0.97
C GLU A 403 -20.01 -13.94 -0.51
N TYR A 404 -18.73 -14.15 -0.80
CA TYR A 404 -18.27 -14.52 -2.12
C TYR A 404 -16.92 -15.23 -2.03
N ASP A 405 -16.65 -16.08 -3.01
CA ASP A 405 -15.32 -16.65 -3.23
C ASP A 405 -14.73 -16.17 -4.56
N THR A 406 -13.41 -16.06 -4.60
CA THR A 406 -12.67 -15.81 -5.84
C THR A 406 -11.51 -16.78 -5.95
N TRP A 407 -11.24 -17.23 -7.16
CA TRP A 407 -10.03 -17.97 -7.45
C TRP A 407 -9.46 -17.55 -8.80
N GLY A 408 -8.16 -17.74 -8.96
CA GLY A 408 -7.54 -17.57 -10.27
C GLY A 408 -6.29 -18.39 -10.43
N ILE A 409 -5.93 -18.60 -11.69
CA ILE A 409 -4.78 -19.39 -12.12
C ILE A 409 -4.02 -18.53 -13.13
N TYR A 410 -2.71 -18.46 -12.98
CA TYR A 410 -1.85 -17.61 -13.78
C TYR A 410 -0.58 -18.33 -14.18
N ALA A 411 -0.04 -17.89 -15.31
CA ALA A 411 1.28 -18.25 -15.77
C ALA A 411 1.95 -17.02 -16.37
N GLN A 412 3.25 -16.85 -16.11
CA GLN A 412 4.08 -15.86 -16.78
C GLN A 412 5.48 -16.41 -17.03
N ASN A 413 6.08 -16.00 -18.13
CA ASN A 413 7.43 -16.40 -18.50
C ASN A 413 8.25 -15.14 -18.82
N MET A 414 9.37 -14.98 -18.12
CA MET A 414 10.41 -14.04 -18.49
C MET A 414 11.44 -14.76 -19.36
N MET A 415 11.59 -14.33 -20.61
CA MET A 415 12.56 -14.88 -21.55
C MET A 415 13.72 -13.90 -21.74
N THR A 416 14.92 -14.27 -21.33
CA THR A 416 16.17 -13.55 -21.62
C THR A 416 16.75 -14.08 -22.93
N ILE A 417 16.66 -13.26 -23.99
CA ILE A 417 17.09 -13.64 -25.34
C ILE A 417 18.61 -13.52 -25.46
N ASN A 418 19.16 -12.45 -24.90
CA ASN A 418 20.58 -12.13 -24.79
C ASN A 418 20.76 -10.99 -23.78
N ASP A 419 22.00 -10.55 -23.56
CA ASP A 419 22.37 -9.47 -22.65
C ASP A 419 21.62 -8.13 -22.86
N TYR A 420 20.98 -7.94 -24.02
CA TYR A 420 20.28 -6.71 -24.37
C TYR A 420 18.76 -6.82 -24.31
N TRP A 421 18.17 -8.01 -24.42
CA TRP A 421 16.73 -8.14 -24.65
C TRP A 421 16.09 -9.19 -23.75
N GLN A 422 15.05 -8.76 -23.04
CA GLN A 422 14.14 -9.62 -22.29
C GLN A 422 12.70 -9.40 -22.74
N VAL A 423 11.90 -10.47 -22.69
CA VAL A 423 10.47 -10.45 -23.01
C VAL A 423 9.69 -11.13 -21.90
N LEU A 424 8.73 -10.41 -21.35
CA LEU A 424 7.74 -10.93 -20.40
C LEU A 424 6.42 -11.18 -21.12
N ALA A 425 5.86 -12.37 -20.93
CA ALA A 425 4.49 -12.65 -21.32
C ALA A 425 3.80 -13.45 -20.22
N GLY A 426 2.58 -13.06 -19.87
CA GLY A 426 1.77 -13.79 -18.91
C GLY A 426 0.27 -13.63 -19.17
N VAL A 427 -0.48 -14.59 -18.63
CA VAL A 427 -1.94 -14.60 -18.67
C VAL A 427 -2.50 -15.16 -17.37
N ARG A 428 -3.65 -14.63 -16.95
CA ARG A 428 -4.43 -15.10 -15.82
C ARG A 428 -5.87 -15.34 -16.23
N TYR A 429 -6.48 -16.38 -15.66
CA TYR A 429 -7.92 -16.55 -15.61
C TYR A 429 -8.40 -16.35 -14.17
N ASP A 430 -9.44 -15.57 -13.98
CA ASP A 430 -10.10 -15.32 -12.71
C ASP A 430 -11.57 -15.70 -12.77
N GLU A 431 -12.09 -16.14 -11.62
CA GLU A 431 -13.50 -16.34 -11.41
C GLU A 431 -13.89 -15.87 -10.01
N LYS A 432 -15.00 -15.13 -9.94
CA LYS A 432 -15.68 -14.71 -8.71
C LYS A 432 -17.06 -15.35 -8.66
N ARG A 433 -17.43 -15.91 -7.52
CA ARG A 433 -18.72 -16.55 -7.28
C ARG A 433 -19.35 -15.99 -6.02
N ASP A 434 -20.62 -15.66 -6.10
CA ASP A 434 -21.51 -15.50 -4.97
C ASP A 434 -22.72 -16.44 -5.14
N ASP A 435 -23.70 -16.38 -4.24
CA ASP A 435 -24.87 -17.28 -4.25
C ASP A 435 -25.69 -17.22 -5.56
N GLU A 436 -25.66 -16.09 -6.27
CA GLU A 436 -26.54 -15.81 -7.40
C GLU A 436 -25.78 -15.67 -8.72
N LEU A 437 -24.50 -15.31 -8.69
CA LEU A 437 -23.73 -14.92 -9.85
C LEU A 437 -22.32 -15.53 -9.89
N THR A 438 -21.89 -15.89 -11.11
CA THR A 438 -20.48 -16.22 -11.41
C THR A 438 -19.94 -15.28 -12.48
N GLU A 439 -18.87 -14.56 -12.18
CA GLU A 439 -18.18 -13.62 -13.07
C GLU A 439 -16.77 -14.14 -13.37
N ASN A 440 -16.30 -14.03 -14.61
CA ASN A 440 -14.96 -14.49 -14.99
C ASN A 440 -14.27 -13.47 -15.89
N GLN A 441 -12.94 -13.50 -15.88
CA GLN A 441 -12.12 -12.60 -16.68
C GLN A 441 -10.78 -13.23 -17.06
N VAL A 442 -10.25 -12.84 -18.22
CA VAL A 442 -8.87 -13.14 -18.63
C VAL A 442 -8.08 -11.84 -18.65
N SER A 443 -6.90 -11.85 -18.02
CA SER A 443 -6.02 -10.68 -17.90
C SER A 443 -4.62 -11.02 -18.41
N PRO A 444 -4.22 -10.50 -19.59
CA PRO A 444 -2.85 -10.63 -20.11
C PRO A 444 -1.91 -9.54 -19.58
N LYS A 445 -0.60 -9.82 -19.60
CA LYS A 445 0.48 -8.83 -19.47
C LYS A 445 1.58 -9.15 -20.47
N LEU A 446 2.09 -8.12 -21.13
CA LEU A 446 3.21 -8.22 -22.08
C LEU A 446 4.22 -7.13 -21.77
N GLY A 447 5.50 -7.46 -21.78
CA GLY A 447 6.59 -6.52 -21.55
C GLY A 447 7.79 -6.84 -22.44
N VAL A 448 8.47 -5.81 -22.91
CA VAL A 448 9.76 -5.93 -23.59
C VAL A 448 10.74 -5.00 -22.92
N ILE A 449 11.92 -5.50 -22.58
CA ILE A 449 12.99 -4.75 -21.91
C ILE A 449 14.22 -4.77 -22.82
N PHE A 450 14.80 -3.60 -23.01
CA PHE A 450 16.07 -3.36 -23.68
C PHE A 450 17.10 -2.87 -22.67
N HIS A 451 18.23 -3.55 -22.55
CA HIS A 451 19.36 -3.15 -21.71
C HIS A 451 20.44 -2.48 -22.57
N PRO A 452 20.42 -1.14 -22.74
CA PRO A 452 21.47 -0.45 -23.50
C PRO A 452 22.85 -0.54 -22.83
N SER A 453 22.88 -0.84 -21.53
CA SER A 453 24.08 -0.99 -20.70
C SER A 453 23.77 -1.91 -19.52
N THR A 454 24.82 -2.40 -18.84
CA THR A 454 24.66 -3.29 -17.66
C THR A 454 24.01 -2.61 -16.45
N ASN A 455 23.99 -1.28 -16.43
CA ASN A 455 23.42 -0.46 -15.34
C ASN A 455 22.14 0.28 -15.75
N GLY A 456 21.48 -0.11 -16.84
CA GLY A 456 20.28 0.58 -17.30
C GLY A 456 19.37 -0.27 -18.16
N SER A 457 18.09 0.06 -18.13
CA SER A 457 17.07 -0.58 -18.97
C SER A 457 16.03 0.43 -19.47
N VAL A 458 15.43 0.11 -20.61
CA VAL A 458 14.28 0.80 -21.21
C VAL A 458 13.24 -0.28 -21.49
N TYR A 459 12.00 -0.07 -21.11
CA TYR A 459 10.94 -1.04 -21.32
C TYR A 459 9.69 -0.43 -21.93
N VAL A 460 8.91 -1.28 -22.57
CA VAL A 460 7.52 -1.01 -22.95
C VAL A 460 6.67 -2.13 -22.38
N GLN A 461 5.53 -1.79 -21.79
CA GLN A 461 4.60 -2.78 -21.25
C GLN A 461 3.14 -2.47 -21.60
N TYR A 462 2.38 -3.56 -21.69
CA TYR A 462 0.94 -3.62 -21.75
C TYR A 462 0.44 -4.45 -20.57
N SER A 463 -0.52 -3.92 -19.81
CA SER A 463 -1.14 -4.66 -18.72
C SER A 463 -2.62 -4.35 -18.57
N GLU A 464 -3.35 -5.32 -18.02
CA GLU A 464 -4.77 -5.19 -17.72
C GLU A 464 -5.08 -5.42 -16.24
N SER A 465 -6.15 -4.80 -15.76
CA SER A 465 -6.85 -5.10 -14.52
C SER A 465 -8.34 -5.19 -14.78
N PHE A 466 -9.08 -5.75 -13.82
CA PHE A 466 -10.52 -5.87 -13.94
C PHE A 466 -11.23 -5.79 -12.59
N MET A 467 -12.48 -5.36 -12.65
CA MET A 467 -13.38 -5.28 -11.49
C MET A 467 -14.76 -5.82 -11.88
N PRO A 468 -15.21 -6.94 -11.28
CA PRO A 468 -16.54 -7.48 -11.51
C PRO A 468 -17.64 -6.50 -11.09
N GLN A 469 -18.73 -6.41 -11.87
CA GLN A 469 -19.77 -5.38 -11.74
C GLN A 469 -21.12 -5.92 -11.28
N GLY A 470 -21.30 -7.25 -11.25
CA GLY A 470 -22.54 -7.87 -10.84
C GLY A 470 -23.64 -7.82 -11.90
N GLU A 471 -24.90 -7.94 -11.45
CA GLU A 471 -26.08 -7.78 -12.29
C GLU A 471 -26.79 -6.45 -12.02
N VAL A 472 -27.51 -5.95 -13.02
CA VAL A 472 -28.38 -4.79 -12.88
C VAL A 472 -29.48 -5.12 -11.86
N SER A 473 -29.47 -4.47 -10.71
CA SER A 473 -30.51 -4.60 -9.69
C SER A 473 -31.29 -3.31 -9.50
N ASN A 474 -32.60 -3.43 -9.24
CA ASN A 474 -33.41 -2.30 -8.84
C ASN A 474 -33.01 -1.82 -7.44
N GLY A 475 -33.02 -0.50 -7.25
CA GLY A 475 -32.66 0.14 -5.99
C GLY A 475 -33.40 1.44 -5.80
N SER A 476 -32.67 2.56 -5.72
CA SER A 476 -33.27 3.91 -5.75
C SER A 476 -33.83 4.29 -7.13
N ARG A 477 -33.42 3.56 -8.18
CA ARG A 477 -33.88 3.68 -9.57
C ARG A 477 -34.49 2.35 -10.00
N THR A 478 -35.45 2.44 -10.93
CA THR A 478 -36.04 1.28 -11.61
C THR A 478 -35.40 1.12 -12.99
N TYR A 479 -34.91 -0.08 -13.30
CA TYR A 479 -34.22 -0.43 -14.53
C TYR A 479 -35.06 -1.32 -15.43
N ILE A 480 -35.08 -1.03 -16.73
CA ILE A 480 -35.75 -1.87 -17.74
C ILE A 480 -34.99 -3.15 -18.06
N ASN A 481 -33.71 -3.21 -17.67
CA ASN A 481 -32.81 -4.32 -17.87
C ASN A 481 -32.35 -4.93 -16.54
N GLU A 482 -33.22 -4.95 -15.54
CA GLU A 482 -33.00 -5.68 -14.29
C GLU A 482 -32.65 -7.15 -14.56
N GLY A 483 -31.65 -7.68 -13.84
CA GLY A 483 -31.09 -9.01 -14.02
C GLY A 483 -30.11 -9.14 -15.20
N GLU A 484 -29.84 -8.07 -15.95
CA GLU A 484 -28.78 -8.12 -16.96
C GLU A 484 -27.41 -8.21 -16.26
N LYS A 485 -26.65 -9.25 -16.56
CA LYS A 485 -25.26 -9.37 -16.11
C LYS A 485 -24.39 -8.35 -16.82
N LEU A 486 -23.59 -7.61 -16.06
CA LEU A 486 -22.64 -6.65 -16.58
C LEU A 486 -21.28 -7.31 -16.82
N ASP A 487 -20.58 -6.84 -17.85
CA ASP A 487 -19.18 -7.19 -18.06
C ASP A 487 -18.31 -6.55 -16.97
N ALA A 488 -17.12 -7.08 -16.72
CA ALA A 488 -16.19 -6.45 -15.81
C ALA A 488 -15.75 -5.07 -16.34
N GLU A 489 -15.57 -4.12 -15.43
CA GLU A 489 -14.76 -2.92 -15.71
C GLU A 489 -13.33 -3.36 -16.01
N ARG A 490 -12.69 -2.74 -17.01
CA ARG A 490 -11.35 -3.12 -17.47
C ARG A 490 -10.41 -1.91 -17.44
N GLY A 491 -9.33 -2.02 -16.68
CA GLY A 491 -8.24 -1.07 -16.69
C GLY A 491 -7.17 -1.51 -17.68
N ILE A 492 -6.92 -0.74 -18.73
CA ILE A 492 -5.93 -1.03 -19.77
C ILE A 492 -4.82 0.01 -19.69
N SER A 493 -3.57 -0.44 -19.63
CA SER A 493 -2.41 0.45 -19.55
C SER A 493 -1.37 0.17 -20.64
N TYR A 494 -0.90 1.25 -21.25
CA TYR A 494 0.33 1.26 -22.04
C TYR A 494 1.36 2.14 -21.32
N GLU A 495 2.56 1.61 -21.12
CA GLU A 495 3.62 2.33 -20.43
C GLU A 495 4.97 2.13 -21.13
N ILE A 496 5.73 3.21 -21.23
CA ILE A 496 7.14 3.20 -21.62
C ILE A 496 7.95 3.85 -20.51
N GLY A 497 9.01 3.17 -20.08
CA GLY A 497 9.83 3.65 -18.98
C GLY A 497 11.29 3.28 -19.09
N THR A 498 12.08 3.83 -18.19
CA THR A 498 13.52 3.60 -18.11
C THR A 498 13.97 3.55 -16.66
N LYS A 499 15.05 2.80 -16.41
CA LYS A 499 15.62 2.55 -15.08
C LYS A 499 17.14 2.57 -15.19
N TRP A 500 17.80 3.18 -14.22
CA TRP A 500 19.25 3.38 -14.22
C TRP A 500 19.82 3.24 -12.82
N GLU A 501 20.96 2.57 -12.74
CA GLU A 501 21.81 2.54 -11.56
C GLU A 501 23.04 3.42 -11.80
N LEU A 502 23.14 4.50 -11.02
CA LEU A 502 24.17 5.53 -11.14
C LEU A 502 25.10 5.53 -9.92
N PHE A 503 26.24 6.22 -10.04
CA PHE A 503 27.22 6.40 -8.97
C PHE A 503 27.72 5.09 -8.34
N ASP A 504 28.12 4.12 -9.17
CA ASP A 504 28.54 2.78 -8.74
C ASP A 504 27.41 2.00 -8.02
N GLN A 505 26.22 2.02 -8.63
CA GLN A 505 24.99 1.35 -8.16
C GLN A 505 24.39 1.91 -6.87
N ARG A 506 24.88 3.07 -6.41
CA ARG A 506 24.43 3.71 -5.18
C ARG A 506 23.12 4.49 -5.32
N LEU A 507 22.79 4.96 -6.51
CA LEU A 507 21.55 5.69 -6.78
C LEU A 507 20.76 4.97 -7.88
N PHE A 508 19.52 4.59 -7.56
CA PHE A 508 18.55 4.14 -8.53
C PHE A 508 17.72 5.33 -9.02
N VAL A 509 17.53 5.44 -10.33
CA VAL A 509 16.68 6.45 -10.96
C VAL A 509 15.77 5.78 -11.96
N SER A 510 14.48 6.06 -11.90
CA SER A 510 13.51 5.55 -12.87
C SER A 510 12.55 6.64 -13.32
N GLY A 511 12.03 6.50 -14.54
CA GLY A 511 10.95 7.34 -15.02
C GLY A 511 10.10 6.63 -16.05
N ALA A 512 8.85 7.03 -16.16
CA ALA A 512 7.89 6.44 -17.09
C ALA A 512 6.90 7.48 -17.60
N VAL A 513 6.34 7.21 -18.78
CA VAL A 513 5.10 7.83 -19.25
C VAL A 513 4.09 6.74 -19.52
N PHE A 514 2.83 7.00 -19.17
CA PHE A 514 1.76 6.01 -19.22
C PHE A 514 0.45 6.61 -19.73
N ASP A 515 -0.39 5.72 -20.26
CA ASP A 515 -1.78 5.98 -20.65
C ASP A 515 -2.62 4.84 -20.09
N ILE A 516 -3.47 5.15 -19.10
CA ILE A 516 -4.38 4.20 -18.45
C ILE A 516 -5.81 4.60 -18.79
N THR A 517 -6.58 3.65 -19.32
CA THR A 517 -8.00 3.81 -19.62
C THR A 517 -8.79 2.78 -18.81
N LEU A 518 -9.73 3.24 -18.01
CA LEU A 518 -10.75 2.40 -17.37
C LEU A 518 -12.01 2.44 -18.22
N GLU A 519 -12.38 1.30 -18.79
CA GLU A 519 -13.54 1.11 -19.67
C GLU A 519 -14.63 0.29 -19.00
N ASN A 520 -15.81 0.26 -19.62
CA ASN A 520 -17.01 -0.46 -19.18
C ASN A 520 -17.62 0.05 -17.86
N ILE A 521 -17.33 1.29 -17.48
CA ILE A 521 -17.95 1.93 -16.32
C ILE A 521 -19.46 2.02 -16.55
N SER A 522 -20.23 1.61 -15.53
CA SER A 522 -21.69 1.60 -15.63
C SER A 522 -22.28 3.02 -15.65
N LEU A 523 -23.22 3.26 -16.57
CA LEU A 523 -23.93 4.52 -16.79
C LEU A 523 -25.44 4.28 -16.73
N ASP A 524 -26.16 5.10 -15.98
CA ASP A 524 -27.62 5.06 -15.94
C ASP A 524 -28.20 6.04 -16.96
N VAL A 525 -28.90 5.50 -17.95
CA VAL A 525 -29.51 6.28 -19.04
C VAL A 525 -31.02 6.30 -18.85
N GLU A 526 -31.64 7.48 -18.87
CA GLU A 526 -33.11 7.56 -18.84
C GLU A 526 -33.72 6.84 -20.05
N SER A 527 -34.63 5.90 -19.78
CA SER A 527 -35.27 5.02 -20.76
C SER A 527 -36.79 5.19 -20.76
N GLY A 528 -37.27 6.40 -20.50
CA GLY A 528 -38.70 6.76 -20.54
C GLY A 528 -39.39 6.70 -19.18
N LYS A 529 -40.71 6.43 -19.20
CA LYS A 529 -41.55 6.37 -18.00
C LYS A 529 -42.45 5.13 -18.03
N ASP A 530 -42.76 4.58 -16.86
CA ASP A 530 -43.75 3.50 -16.72
C ASP A 530 -45.21 4.02 -16.87
N ALA A 531 -46.18 3.10 -16.80
CA ALA A 531 -47.60 3.44 -16.89
C ALA A 531 -48.09 4.33 -15.72
N GLY A 532 -47.37 4.36 -14.60
CA GLY A 532 -47.62 5.23 -13.45
C GLY A 532 -46.93 6.60 -13.56
N GLY A 533 -46.13 6.83 -14.60
CA GLY A 533 -45.37 8.06 -14.82
C GLY A 533 -44.01 8.12 -14.11
N ASN A 534 -43.53 7.03 -13.50
CA ASN A 534 -42.22 6.97 -12.87
C ASN A 534 -41.12 6.86 -13.93
N LEU A 535 -39.99 7.55 -13.73
CA LEU A 535 -38.84 7.45 -14.64
C LEU A 535 -38.23 6.05 -14.60
N LEU A 536 -38.05 5.48 -15.78
CA LEU A 536 -37.35 4.22 -15.99
C LEU A 536 -35.94 4.52 -16.50
N HIS A 537 -34.98 3.69 -16.12
CA HIS A 537 -33.59 3.81 -16.53
C HIS A 537 -33.16 2.53 -17.25
N LYS A 538 -32.10 2.63 -18.04
CA LYS A 538 -31.34 1.49 -18.55
C LYS A 538 -29.91 1.63 -18.06
N LYS A 539 -29.38 0.60 -17.41
CA LYS A 539 -27.96 0.56 -17.05
C LYS A 539 -27.16 0.12 -18.28
N THR A 540 -26.13 0.86 -18.66
CA THR A 540 -25.28 0.60 -19.83
C THR A 540 -23.81 0.66 -19.45
N GLN A 541 -22.89 0.11 -20.23
CA GLN A 541 -21.44 0.12 -19.95
C GLN A 541 -20.67 0.92 -21.00
N GLY A 542 -20.96 2.21 -21.07
CA GLY A 542 -20.31 3.14 -21.98
C GLY A 542 -19.37 4.14 -21.30
N GLY A 543 -19.23 4.06 -19.98
CA GLY A 543 -18.42 5.00 -19.21
C GLY A 543 -16.93 4.72 -19.36
N GLU A 544 -16.14 5.79 -19.26
CA GLU A 544 -14.71 5.79 -19.56
C GLU A 544 -14.00 6.84 -18.72
N GLN A 545 -12.88 6.46 -18.11
CA GLN A 545 -11.99 7.36 -17.36
C GLN A 545 -10.55 7.19 -17.88
N VAL A 546 -9.88 8.29 -18.21
CA VAL A 546 -8.56 8.28 -18.89
C VAL A 546 -7.54 9.09 -18.10
N HIS A 547 -6.40 8.47 -17.82
CA HIS A 547 -5.34 8.99 -16.98
C HIS A 547 -4.00 8.86 -17.70
N LYS A 548 -3.42 9.99 -18.09
CA LYS A 548 -2.14 10.07 -18.79
C LYS A 548 -1.13 10.80 -17.94
N GLY A 549 0.07 10.27 -17.80
CA GLY A 549 1.02 10.87 -16.89
C GLY A 549 2.47 10.61 -17.22
N ALA A 550 3.32 11.34 -16.51
CA ALA A 550 4.75 11.18 -16.50
C ALA A 550 5.22 11.17 -15.04
N GLU A 551 6.10 10.23 -14.71
CA GLU A 551 6.63 10.09 -13.36
C GLU A 551 8.16 9.91 -13.36
N LEU A 552 8.79 10.38 -12.30
CA LEU A 552 10.22 10.29 -12.05
C LEU A 552 10.43 9.87 -10.59
N MET A 553 11.37 8.98 -10.35
CA MET A 553 11.77 8.51 -9.04
C MET A 553 13.29 8.47 -8.94
N ALA A 554 13.83 8.80 -7.78
CA ALA A 554 15.24 8.61 -7.44
C ALA A 554 15.37 8.13 -6.00
N GLN A 555 16.16 7.07 -5.76
CA GLN A 555 16.34 6.48 -4.44
C GLN A 555 17.79 6.00 -4.23
N GLY A 556 18.39 6.34 -3.10
CA GLY A 556 19.73 5.90 -2.71
C GLY A 556 20.69 7.06 -2.41
N PHE A 557 22.00 6.82 -2.56
CA PHE A 557 23.06 7.80 -2.25
C PHE A 557 23.49 8.60 -3.48
N VAL A 558 23.40 9.92 -3.37
CA VAL A 558 24.00 10.86 -4.35
C VAL A 558 25.49 11.05 -4.05
N THR A 559 25.85 11.09 -2.77
CA THR A 559 27.23 11.09 -2.26
C THR A 559 27.31 10.15 -1.05
N PRO A 560 28.49 9.72 -0.57
CA PRO A 560 28.59 8.87 0.63
C PRO A 560 27.93 9.47 1.89
N GLU A 561 27.73 10.79 1.92
CA GLU A 561 27.13 11.52 3.03
C GLU A 561 25.68 11.94 2.76
N LEU A 562 25.18 11.84 1.52
CA LEU A 562 23.84 12.30 1.14
C LEU A 562 23.03 11.18 0.51
N SER A 563 22.01 10.71 1.22
CA SER A 563 20.96 9.83 0.69
C SER A 563 19.66 10.60 0.46
N LEU A 564 18.88 10.17 -0.53
CA LEU A 564 17.55 10.71 -0.78
C LEU A 564 16.58 9.66 -1.34
N THR A 565 15.30 9.90 -1.11
CA THR A 565 14.19 9.37 -1.89
C THR A 565 13.42 10.56 -2.44
N ALA A 566 13.19 10.58 -3.74
CA ALA A 566 12.46 11.63 -4.43
C ALA A 566 11.48 11.01 -5.43
N SER A 567 10.29 11.58 -5.50
CA SER A 567 9.26 11.21 -6.49
C SER A 567 8.62 12.48 -7.05
N ALA A 568 8.31 12.48 -8.33
CA ALA A 568 7.57 13.56 -8.98
C ALA A 568 6.60 12.97 -10.00
N MET A 569 5.41 13.55 -10.09
CA MET A 569 4.37 13.08 -10.98
C MET A 569 3.62 14.25 -11.62
N TYR A 570 3.46 14.17 -12.94
CA TYR A 570 2.47 14.91 -13.70
C TYR A 570 1.35 13.96 -14.13
N LEU A 571 0.10 14.38 -13.97
CA LEU A 571 -1.07 13.58 -14.30
C LEU A 571 -2.15 14.43 -14.95
N ASP A 572 -2.58 14.03 -16.14
CA ASP A 572 -3.80 14.49 -16.80
C ASP A 572 -4.88 13.41 -16.61
N ALA A 573 -5.87 13.69 -15.76
CA ALA A 573 -6.90 12.74 -15.35
C ALA A 573 -8.29 13.30 -15.69
N GLU A 574 -9.10 12.51 -16.40
CA GLU A 574 -10.39 12.95 -16.93
C GLU A 574 -11.46 11.86 -16.83
N LEU A 575 -12.65 12.25 -16.34
CA LEU A 575 -13.89 11.49 -16.47
C LEU A 575 -14.43 11.63 -17.89
N LYS A 576 -13.86 10.90 -18.85
CA LYS A 576 -14.09 11.09 -20.28
C LYS A 576 -15.50 10.75 -20.75
N LYS A 577 -16.15 9.75 -20.16
CA LYS A 577 -17.58 9.44 -20.35
C LYS A 577 -18.18 9.05 -19.01
N ALA A 578 -19.13 9.84 -18.53
CA ALA A 578 -19.77 9.61 -17.23
C ALA A 578 -21.23 10.07 -17.23
N GLU A 579 -22.09 9.48 -16.40
CA GLU A 579 -23.51 9.89 -16.30
C GLU A 579 -23.60 11.36 -15.88
N ARG A 580 -22.69 11.75 -14.99
CA ARG A 580 -22.55 13.11 -14.47
C ARG A 580 -21.07 13.46 -14.50
N TYR A 581 -20.79 14.74 -14.75
CA TYR A 581 -19.44 15.31 -14.66
C TYR A 581 -18.49 14.80 -15.75
N GLU A 582 -19.02 14.50 -16.94
CA GLU A 582 -18.20 14.25 -18.13
C GLU A 582 -17.26 15.45 -18.40
N GLY A 583 -15.98 15.16 -18.64
CA GLY A 583 -14.91 16.13 -18.83
C GLY A 583 -14.32 16.71 -17.53
N ASN A 584 -14.85 16.35 -16.36
CA ASN A 584 -14.29 16.80 -15.09
C ASN A 584 -13.08 15.95 -14.67
N ARG A 585 -12.23 16.55 -13.83
CA ARG A 585 -11.11 15.87 -13.19
C ARG A 585 -11.59 15.12 -11.93
N PRO A 586 -11.10 13.90 -11.66
CA PRO A 586 -11.42 13.18 -10.44
C PRO A 586 -11.06 13.94 -9.16
N VAL A 587 -11.78 13.63 -8.09
CA VAL A 587 -11.63 14.26 -6.76
C VAL A 587 -10.28 13.87 -6.15
N ASP A 588 -9.65 14.80 -5.45
CA ASP A 588 -8.37 14.61 -4.75
C ASP A 588 -7.17 14.24 -5.63
N VAL A 589 -7.29 14.40 -6.95
CA VAL A 589 -6.21 14.11 -7.90
C VAL A 589 -5.53 15.41 -8.36
N PRO A 590 -4.34 15.76 -7.85
CA PRO A 590 -3.58 16.92 -8.32
C PRO A 590 -3.00 16.69 -9.72
N GLU A 591 -2.75 17.77 -10.47
CA GLU A 591 -2.06 17.71 -11.78
C GLU A 591 -0.56 17.49 -11.62
N PHE A 592 0.04 18.08 -10.59
CA PHE A 592 1.45 17.91 -10.27
C PHE A 592 1.63 17.63 -8.79
N SER A 593 2.45 16.61 -8.47
CA SER A 593 2.85 16.26 -7.11
C SER A 593 4.36 16.00 -7.08
N ALA A 594 4.99 16.28 -5.94
CA ALA A 594 6.38 15.93 -5.69
C ALA A 594 6.63 15.63 -4.22
N SER A 595 7.54 14.71 -3.96
CA SER A 595 8.05 14.36 -2.64
C SER A 595 9.58 14.29 -2.70
N LEU A 596 10.23 14.71 -1.61
CA LEU A 596 11.65 14.54 -1.39
C LEU A 596 11.85 14.28 0.10
N TRP A 597 12.55 13.23 0.45
CA TRP A 597 13.16 13.03 1.76
C TRP A 597 14.64 12.82 1.58
N SER A 598 15.44 13.52 2.36
CA SER A 598 16.91 13.46 2.29
C SER A 598 17.52 13.35 3.67
N SER A 599 18.63 12.65 3.78
CA SER A 599 19.44 12.50 4.98
C SER A 599 20.88 12.84 4.66
N TYR A 600 21.44 13.81 5.39
CA TYR A 600 22.81 14.26 5.24
C TYR A 600 23.61 13.97 6.50
N LYS A 601 24.66 13.15 6.37
CA LYS A 601 25.60 12.81 7.44
C LYS A 601 26.54 13.98 7.70
N VAL A 602 26.21 14.79 8.70
CA VAL A 602 27.01 15.96 9.11
C VAL A 602 28.27 15.51 9.87
N GLN A 603 28.14 14.45 10.66
CA GLN A 603 29.23 13.78 11.40
C GLN A 603 28.92 12.28 11.42
N ASP A 604 29.91 11.44 11.73
CA ASP A 604 29.75 9.97 11.73
C ASP A 604 28.60 9.45 12.62
N ASN A 605 28.20 10.24 13.62
CA ASN A 605 27.14 9.93 14.56
C ASN A 605 25.92 10.86 14.44
N THR A 606 25.87 11.78 13.49
CA THR A 606 24.83 12.81 13.42
C THR A 606 24.33 13.00 11.98
N ASN A 607 23.05 12.74 11.76
CA ASN A 607 22.40 12.99 10.47
C ASN A 607 21.38 14.14 10.60
N LEU A 608 21.30 14.95 9.54
CA LEU A 608 20.28 15.96 9.35
C LEU A 608 19.32 15.49 8.25
N ASN A 609 18.03 15.48 8.55
CA ASN A 609 17.00 15.09 7.59
C ASN A 609 16.21 16.31 7.12
N LEU A 610 15.85 16.33 5.83
CA LEU A 610 14.97 17.34 5.24
C LEU A 610 13.95 16.66 4.34
N GLY A 611 12.68 16.94 4.61
CA GLY A 611 11.53 16.51 3.83
C GLY A 611 10.86 17.69 3.12
N LEU A 612 10.43 17.47 1.88
CA LEU A 612 9.57 18.38 1.12
C LEU A 612 8.43 17.58 0.50
N ILE A 613 7.21 18.04 0.72
CA ILE A 613 6.01 17.52 0.08
C ILE A 613 5.37 18.68 -0.67
N TYR A 614 5.01 18.43 -1.93
CA TYR A 614 4.27 19.36 -2.77
C TYR A 614 3.08 18.63 -3.37
N GLU A 615 1.89 19.19 -3.18
CA GLU A 615 0.70 18.81 -3.93
C GLU A 615 0.14 20.04 -4.63
N GLY A 616 -0.11 19.91 -5.92
CA GLY A 616 -0.79 20.92 -6.71
C GLY A 616 -2.24 21.15 -6.26
N ASP A 617 -2.86 22.16 -6.87
CA ASP A 617 -4.28 22.37 -6.68
C ASP A 617 -5.10 21.17 -7.19
N ARG A 618 -6.23 20.93 -6.53
CA ARG A 618 -7.10 19.80 -6.85
C ARG A 618 -8.54 20.07 -6.45
N TYR A 619 -9.48 19.39 -7.09
CA TYR A 619 -10.89 19.51 -6.75
C TYR A 619 -11.23 18.60 -5.57
N GLY A 620 -11.97 19.13 -4.60
CA GLY A 620 -12.53 18.36 -3.49
C GLY A 620 -13.95 17.87 -3.76
N ASP A 621 -14.47 18.02 -4.99
CA ASP A 621 -15.80 17.54 -5.39
C ASP A 621 -15.87 17.13 -6.88
N ALA A 622 -16.73 16.14 -7.16
CA ALA A 622 -16.86 15.60 -8.52
C ALA A 622 -17.43 16.62 -9.53
N LYS A 623 -18.14 17.65 -9.03
CA LYS A 623 -18.63 18.77 -9.85
C LYS A 623 -17.53 19.74 -10.29
N ASN A 624 -16.34 19.65 -9.69
CA ASN A 624 -15.23 20.59 -9.89
C ASN A 624 -15.62 22.04 -9.54
N THR A 625 -16.37 22.22 -8.45
CA THR A 625 -16.80 23.55 -7.95
C THR A 625 -16.12 23.97 -6.66
N PHE A 626 -15.58 23.01 -5.91
CA PHE A 626 -14.75 23.26 -4.73
C PHE A 626 -13.30 22.89 -5.05
N LYS A 627 -12.44 23.91 -5.13
CA LYS A 627 -11.02 23.75 -5.40
C LYS A 627 -10.22 23.94 -4.11
N LYS A 628 -9.28 23.05 -3.87
CA LYS A 628 -8.27 23.16 -2.81
C LYS A 628 -7.00 23.72 -3.43
N ASP A 629 -6.44 24.74 -2.78
CA ASP A 629 -5.19 25.35 -3.22
C ASP A 629 -4.04 24.36 -3.04
N GLY A 630 -3.05 24.44 -3.94
CA GLY A 630 -1.82 23.69 -3.81
C GLY A 630 -1.00 24.15 -2.61
N TYR A 631 -0.20 23.25 -2.04
CA TYR A 631 0.62 23.54 -0.87
C TYR A 631 2.00 22.90 -0.98
N ALA A 632 2.95 23.48 -0.24
CA ALA A 632 4.25 22.91 0.02
C ALA A 632 4.45 22.80 1.53
N ARG A 633 4.85 21.62 2.00
CA ARG A 633 5.17 21.33 3.39
C ARG A 633 6.62 20.92 3.50
N VAL A 634 7.32 21.46 4.49
CA VAL A 634 8.71 21.12 4.78
C VAL A 634 8.79 20.49 6.15
N ASP A 635 9.46 19.36 6.23
CA ASP A 635 9.73 18.62 7.45
C ASP A 635 11.24 18.58 7.68
N MET A 636 11.65 18.51 8.94
CA MET A 636 13.06 18.49 9.33
C MET A 636 13.28 17.44 10.42
N GLY A 637 14.42 16.79 10.40
CA GLY A 637 14.84 15.87 11.45
C GLY A 637 16.31 16.03 11.80
N VAL A 638 16.67 15.68 13.02
CA VAL A 638 18.05 15.43 13.41
C VAL A 638 18.10 14.12 14.17
N SER A 639 19.09 13.28 13.87
CA SER A 639 19.37 12.06 14.61
C SER A 639 20.80 12.05 15.12
N TYR A 640 20.98 11.47 16.30
CA TYR A 640 22.27 11.29 16.94
C TYR A 640 22.40 9.86 17.43
N LYS A 641 23.45 9.16 16.99
CA LYS A 641 23.77 7.78 17.38
C LYS A 641 24.92 7.75 18.37
N HIS A 642 24.66 7.33 19.60
CA HIS A 642 25.67 7.02 20.59
C HIS A 642 25.91 5.52 20.66
N LYS A 643 27.09 5.07 20.21
CA LYS A 643 27.53 3.69 20.41
C LYS A 643 27.96 3.50 21.86
N TYR A 644 27.17 2.79 22.66
CA TYR A 644 27.45 2.57 24.08
C TYR A 644 28.52 1.50 24.28
N ASP A 645 28.41 0.38 23.57
CA ASP A 645 29.42 -0.67 23.47
C ASP A 645 29.42 -1.33 22.07
N GLU A 646 30.01 -2.51 21.91
CA GLU A 646 30.08 -3.19 20.62
C GLU A 646 28.72 -3.61 20.05
N ASN A 647 27.74 -3.88 20.92
CA ASN A 647 26.43 -4.44 20.56
C ASN A 647 25.30 -3.42 20.75
N LEU A 648 25.42 -2.46 21.67
CA LEU A 648 24.34 -1.52 21.99
C LEU A 648 24.56 -0.13 21.38
N ASP A 649 23.65 0.27 20.49
CA ASP A 649 23.49 1.63 19.98
C ASP A 649 22.31 2.33 20.68
N ILE A 650 22.51 3.59 21.09
CA ILE A 650 21.47 4.49 21.59
C ILE A 650 21.25 5.59 20.56
N ILE A 651 20.05 5.66 19.97
CA ILE A 651 19.71 6.60 18.92
C ILE A 651 18.68 7.59 19.45
N ALA A 652 19.05 8.87 19.46
CA ALA A 652 18.12 9.97 19.76
C ALA A 652 17.70 10.65 18.45
N ARG A 653 16.41 10.95 18.30
CA ARG A 653 15.88 11.69 17.16
C ARG A 653 15.00 12.85 17.61
N PHE A 654 15.00 13.92 16.83
CA PHE A 654 14.06 15.02 16.98
C PHE A 654 13.58 15.45 15.60
N ASN A 655 12.27 15.40 15.39
CA ASN A 655 11.62 15.73 14.13
C ASN A 655 10.68 16.93 14.34
N VAL A 656 10.66 17.83 13.37
CA VAL A 656 9.70 18.93 13.25
C VAL A 656 8.98 18.75 11.93
N GLU A 657 7.71 18.42 12.03
CA GLU A 657 6.80 18.30 10.91
C GLU A 657 6.11 19.64 10.66
N ASN A 658 5.86 19.96 9.38
CA ASN A 658 5.29 21.23 8.95
C ASN A 658 6.05 22.43 9.56
N LEU A 659 7.37 22.47 9.32
CA LEU A 659 8.31 23.43 9.88
C LEU A 659 7.88 24.89 9.69
N PHE A 660 7.20 25.21 8.59
CA PHE A 660 6.73 26.57 8.31
C PHE A 660 5.31 26.86 8.78
N ASP A 661 4.64 25.89 9.42
CA ASP A 661 3.25 26.00 9.87
C ASP A 661 2.32 26.42 8.72
N THR A 662 2.48 25.74 7.58
CA THR A 662 1.66 25.96 6.38
C THR A 662 0.24 25.49 6.66
N ASP A 663 -0.76 26.34 6.40
CA ASP A 663 -2.18 25.97 6.39
C ASP A 663 -2.52 25.30 5.06
N TYR A 664 -3.14 24.11 5.10
CA TYR A 664 -3.54 23.39 3.88
C TYR A 664 -4.73 22.46 4.12
N PHE A 665 -5.38 22.06 3.03
CA PHE A 665 -6.37 20.97 3.05
C PHE A 665 -5.69 19.70 2.52
N ALA A 666 -5.68 18.65 3.33
CA ALA A 666 -4.96 17.41 3.06
C ALA A 666 -5.72 16.48 2.10
N GLY A 667 -7.05 16.43 2.18
CA GLY A 667 -7.83 15.43 1.45
C GLY A 667 -9.32 15.56 1.69
N GLY A 668 -10.12 14.75 0.99
CA GLY A 668 -11.56 14.71 1.14
C GLY A 668 -12.28 16.00 0.71
N GLY A 669 -13.57 16.01 1.02
CA GLY A 669 -14.50 17.07 0.64
C GLY A 669 -15.67 16.55 -0.18
N SER A 670 -16.79 17.26 -0.09
CA SER A 670 -17.94 17.07 -0.95
C SER A 670 -18.83 18.30 -0.94
N THR A 671 -19.36 18.68 -2.11
CA THR A 671 -20.41 19.69 -2.24
C THR A 671 -21.73 19.01 -2.62
N ASN A 672 -22.85 19.58 -2.17
CA ASN A 672 -24.17 19.13 -2.57
C ASN A 672 -25.11 20.34 -2.74
N GLY A 673 -26.32 20.10 -3.24
CA GLY A 673 -27.30 21.17 -3.47
C GLY A 673 -28.04 21.63 -2.20
N GLU A 674 -27.84 20.97 -1.07
CA GLU A 674 -28.53 21.22 0.20
C GLU A 674 -27.76 22.20 1.11
N GLN A 675 -26.48 22.48 0.82
CA GLN A 675 -25.63 23.37 1.62
C GLN A 675 -24.74 24.26 0.73
N LYS A 676 -24.29 25.40 1.26
CA LYS A 676 -23.43 26.34 0.50
C LYS A 676 -21.98 25.90 0.36
N GLY A 677 -21.46 25.19 1.36
CA GLY A 677 -20.04 24.85 1.47
C GLY A 677 -19.69 23.40 1.14
N ALA A 678 -18.40 23.10 1.18
CA ALA A 678 -17.88 21.73 1.14
C ALA A 678 -17.81 21.15 2.56
N SER A 679 -18.33 19.94 2.75
CA SER A 679 -18.24 19.21 4.02
C SER A 679 -17.29 18.02 3.91
N GLY A 680 -16.70 17.64 5.04
CA GLY A 680 -15.82 16.48 5.14
C GLY A 680 -14.42 16.73 4.57
N VAL A 681 -13.95 17.98 4.63
CA VAL A 681 -12.62 18.37 4.17
C VAL A 681 -11.60 18.11 5.27
N VAL A 682 -10.61 17.26 5.01
CA VAL A 682 -9.51 17.01 5.95
C VAL A 682 -8.59 18.22 5.94
N VAL A 683 -8.40 18.82 7.11
CA VAL A 683 -7.47 19.94 7.30
C VAL A 683 -6.10 19.36 7.67
N GLY A 684 -5.04 19.89 7.07
CA GLY A 684 -3.68 19.52 7.42
C GLY A 684 -3.34 19.96 8.84
N GLU A 685 -2.62 19.11 9.57
CA GLU A 685 -2.13 19.49 10.90
C GLU A 685 -1.05 20.58 10.77
N GLY A 686 -1.07 21.52 11.71
CA GLY A 686 -0.03 22.54 11.84
C GLY A 686 1.32 21.95 12.24
N ARG A 687 2.24 22.81 12.68
CA ARG A 687 3.57 22.36 13.11
C ARG A 687 3.50 21.36 14.27
N ASN A 688 4.13 20.20 14.08
CA ASN A 688 4.20 19.12 15.06
C ASN A 688 5.66 18.78 15.38
N TYR A 689 5.92 18.33 16.61
CA TYR A 689 7.22 17.97 17.14
C TYR A 689 7.19 16.53 17.62
N MET A 690 8.25 15.78 17.35
CA MET A 690 8.44 14.42 17.85
C MET A 690 9.87 14.26 18.36
N ALA A 691 10.03 13.66 19.54
CA ALA A 691 11.30 13.27 20.10
C ALA A 691 11.31 11.75 20.35
N THR A 692 12.37 11.08 19.94
CA THR A 692 12.51 9.63 20.09
C THR A 692 13.81 9.31 20.80
N ILE A 693 13.76 8.30 21.67
CA ILE A 693 14.94 7.56 22.10
C ILE A 693 14.75 6.09 21.76
N GLN A 694 15.75 5.47 21.14
CA GLN A 694 15.77 4.08 20.74
C GLN A 694 17.05 3.41 21.25
N PHE A 695 16.90 2.25 21.87
CA PHE A 695 17.98 1.34 22.22
C PHE A 695 17.95 0.20 21.21
N LYS A 696 19.08 -0.09 20.56
CA LYS A 696 19.20 -1.17 19.57
C LYS A 696 20.39 -2.04 19.91
N TYR A 697 20.12 -3.31 20.23
CA TYR A 697 21.07 -4.37 20.53
C TYR A 697 21.16 -5.35 19.36
#